data_AF-A0A328U9V8-F1
#
_entry.id   AF-A0A328U9V8-F1
#
_cell.length_a   1.000
_cell.length_b   1.000
_cell.length_c   1.000
_cell.angle_alpha   90.00
_cell.angle_beta   90.00
_cell.angle_gamma   90.00
#
_symmetry.space_group_name_H-M   'P 1'
#
loop_
_entity.id
_entity.type
_entity.pdbx_description
1 polymer ?
#
loop_
_entity_poly.entity_id
_entity_poly.type
_entity_poly.pdbx_seq_one_letter_code
_entity_poly.pdbx_strand_id
1 'polypeptide(L)'
;MKKAKGRLKRAAAALMAMLMVGSAAYPVLAAGPAEKDELKIAVLSDTHYLSPDMIKDTADYTEHLNSDRKMFTESSAILEQMLETIRADQPDVLMISGDLTKDGEKEGHEALAARLEALKQAVPGLKVYVVPGNHDLRNANAMNFNTEDGAAAPAGRTEPEDFKEIYNEVTYGDESIIAAYTPPEGKEAGGLSYAARPAEGYTVIAIDSARYSADNTDSGLDEHETSGAVSADLEKWILEQIAAAKSRGDTVIGLQHHGYIPHFTMEPELLPMYLVNDYERLSTAFADAGMSYVFTGHMHANDIAAMTTEAGSTLYDIETGSVVTYPSPMRFVTISRSYDGGMVQEQLAVETKTHLGPITFTNPVTGREQTIEDVTAYGQQHGFSNDMLSTTVNGFLNGYYRQIAQSGGIKVALEGLLNDLLGDSLPIGNITVEKLVDAGLPLLLPGADSGEALYYDTDEGGIVVKQKLSILNLNVVIPSSALKQTLNVLLEKIDNEVLANPALLDAVVEKLVSGLTAIPVAEDKSLLDYANYIYQSHLAGADSGDQPEWVAAATKKIENGELLEAILQAVIADVADVANQALANLPLEDVLGATAWNNTTKEFVAAGGRTPLVRPLDKSGENALSIALGVLGAKWPSDSSSGETIYSMPEGSNPEVGYSVADFLNALKKYFELDIGALLDSLINGTPADPEEGTEATEGLLTAALKGQINTWLAGVVASMGEDANYPADNDTVISSEWRLSDRTGLNAAIAEAEKKLGDSSRYTDETVDVLRRELEAAAGLAGDALQAEVNLARERLESAIAGLAEKPGDNGSIPDGNGGASSTPDDSRPGGGEPNINAPQTGEGFSWASVAVILSAAAVAVLTLAALRRRNAEGR
;
A
#
# COMPACT_ATOMS: atom_id res chain seq x y z
N MET A 1 10.52 -62.52 28.20
CA MET A 1 11.48 -61.42 27.90
C MET A 1 10.91 -60.04 28.25
N LYS A 2 10.48 -59.80 29.50
CA LYS A 2 9.97 -58.51 29.99
C LYS A 2 10.92 -57.77 30.98
N LYS A 3 12.11 -58.33 31.27
CA LYS A 3 13.12 -57.72 32.17
C LYS A 3 14.31 -57.04 31.46
N ALA A 4 14.40 -57.10 30.12
CA ALA A 4 15.51 -56.51 29.36
C ALA A 4 15.25 -55.05 28.89
N LYS A 5 13.99 -54.66 28.65
CA LYS A 5 13.64 -53.28 28.22
C LYS A 5 13.64 -52.24 29.35
N GLY A 6 13.61 -52.66 30.62
CA GLY A 6 13.65 -51.76 31.78
C GLY A 6 15.07 -51.30 32.20
N ARG A 7 16.11 -52.07 31.84
CA ARG A 7 17.51 -51.73 32.18
C ARG A 7 18.14 -50.74 31.20
N LEU A 8 17.75 -50.77 29.92
CA LEU A 8 18.22 -49.80 28.93
C LEU A 8 17.69 -48.38 29.19
N LYS A 9 16.42 -48.25 29.60
CA LYS A 9 15.83 -46.93 29.94
C LYS A 9 16.42 -46.31 31.20
N ARG A 10 16.87 -47.11 32.17
CA ARG A 10 17.55 -46.60 33.39
C ARG A 10 19.02 -46.28 33.15
N ALA A 11 19.70 -46.97 32.23
CA ALA A 11 21.06 -46.62 31.81
C ALA A 11 21.09 -45.33 30.97
N ALA A 12 20.10 -45.12 30.09
CA ALA A 12 19.97 -43.88 29.32
C ALA A 12 19.59 -42.66 30.19
N ALA A 13 18.72 -42.83 31.18
CA ALA A 13 18.38 -41.77 32.14
C ALA A 13 19.53 -41.43 33.11
N ALA A 14 20.36 -42.42 33.49
CA ALA A 14 21.54 -42.18 34.33
C ALA A 14 22.70 -41.53 33.55
N LEU A 15 22.82 -41.78 32.24
CA LEU A 15 23.79 -41.09 31.38
C LEU A 15 23.39 -39.63 31.14
N MET A 16 22.09 -39.35 30.94
CA MET A 16 21.59 -37.97 30.81
C MET A 16 21.64 -37.18 32.13
N ALA A 17 21.44 -37.82 33.29
CA ALA A 17 21.61 -37.16 34.59
C ALA A 17 23.09 -36.93 34.96
N MET A 18 24.04 -37.75 34.47
CA MET A 18 25.48 -37.47 34.62
C MET A 18 25.99 -36.37 33.69
N LEU A 19 25.32 -36.13 32.56
CA LEU A 19 25.61 -35.00 31.67
C LEU A 19 25.03 -33.66 32.17
N MET A 20 24.06 -33.69 33.09
CA MET A 20 23.44 -32.47 33.66
C MET A 20 23.96 -32.04 35.05
N VAL A 21 24.93 -32.73 35.66
CA VAL A 21 25.50 -32.35 36.98
C VAL A 21 27.04 -32.24 36.94
N GLY A 22 27.61 -32.06 35.75
CA GLY A 22 29.06 -32.03 35.51
C GLY A 22 29.65 -30.67 35.16
N SER A 23 29.12 -29.55 35.67
CA SER A 23 29.69 -28.21 35.47
C SER A 23 29.78 -27.44 36.78
N ALA A 24 30.49 -28.01 37.76
CA ALA A 24 31.01 -27.26 38.89
C ALA A 24 32.51 -27.56 39.08
N ALA A 25 33.31 -26.54 38.80
CA ALA A 25 34.68 -26.28 39.26
C ALA A 25 35.78 -27.31 38.94
N TYR A 26 36.53 -27.03 37.87
CA TYR A 26 37.98 -27.26 37.86
C TYR A 26 38.69 -25.92 37.59
N PRO A 27 39.79 -25.60 38.32
CA PRO A 27 40.56 -24.40 38.07
C PRO A 27 41.41 -24.65 36.83
N VAL A 28 40.95 -24.16 35.68
CA VAL A 28 41.81 -24.02 34.50
C VAL A 28 42.76 -22.87 34.81
N LEU A 29 44.06 -23.15 34.73
CA LEU A 29 45.11 -22.15 34.79
C LEU A 29 44.75 -21.01 33.83
N ALA A 30 44.80 -19.78 34.32
CA ALA A 30 44.59 -18.57 33.53
C ALA A 30 45.51 -18.56 32.29
N ALA A 31 44.97 -19.01 31.16
CA ALA A 31 45.16 -18.30 29.90
C ALA A 31 44.34 -17.01 30.04
N GLY A 32 44.94 -15.86 29.68
CA GLY A 32 44.19 -14.60 29.64
C GLY A 32 42.95 -14.75 28.73
N PRO A 33 41.94 -13.88 28.87
CA PRO A 33 40.79 -13.91 27.98
C PRO A 33 41.29 -13.80 26.54
N ALA A 34 40.86 -14.72 25.67
CA ALA A 34 40.91 -14.48 24.24
C ALA A 34 40.11 -13.20 23.98
N GLU A 35 40.69 -12.22 23.30
CA GLU A 35 40.00 -11.02 22.83
C GLU A 35 38.76 -11.48 22.04
N LYS A 36 37.57 -11.21 22.58
CA LYS A 36 36.33 -11.30 21.83
C LYS A 36 36.14 -9.95 21.16
N ASP A 37 36.10 -9.94 19.84
CA ASP A 37 35.69 -8.76 19.08
C ASP A 37 34.15 -8.72 19.13
N GLU A 38 33.61 -7.70 19.77
CA GLU A 38 32.17 -7.48 19.91
C GLU A 38 31.83 -6.09 19.36
N LEU A 39 30.73 -5.99 18.62
CA LEU A 39 30.15 -4.72 18.16
C LEU A 39 28.72 -4.60 18.69
N LYS A 40 28.44 -3.50 19.40
CA LYS A 40 27.10 -3.18 19.92
C LYS A 40 26.40 -2.15 19.05
N ILE A 41 25.20 -2.48 18.61
CA ILE A 41 24.41 -1.69 17.67
C ILE A 41 23.04 -1.44 18.28
N ALA A 42 22.61 -0.19 18.37
CA ALA A 42 21.21 0.16 18.52
C ALA A 42 20.60 0.40 17.13
N VAL A 43 19.37 -0.06 16.91
CA VAL A 43 18.67 0.07 15.64
C VAL A 43 17.31 0.71 15.90
N LEU A 44 17.04 1.78 15.14
CA LEU A 44 15.73 2.40 14.97
C LEU A 44 15.35 2.31 13.50
N SER A 45 14.06 2.42 13.21
CA SER A 45 13.57 2.63 11.85
C SER A 45 12.33 3.50 11.87
N ASP A 46 12.05 4.14 10.73
CA ASP A 46 10.77 4.80 10.47
C ASP A 46 10.38 5.73 11.60
N THR A 47 11.31 6.63 11.93
CA THR A 47 11.13 7.56 13.03
C THR A 47 9.96 8.51 12.77
N HIS A 48 9.66 8.78 11.49
CA HIS A 48 8.56 9.60 11.02
C HIS A 48 8.43 10.88 11.85
N TYR A 49 9.58 11.47 12.17
CA TYR A 49 9.66 12.57 13.12
C TYR A 49 8.92 13.78 12.55
N LEU A 50 7.92 14.24 13.30
CA LEU A 50 7.23 15.49 13.01
C LEU A 50 7.54 16.48 14.12
N SER A 51 8.15 17.62 13.75
CA SER A 51 8.51 18.65 14.73
C SER A 51 7.25 19.17 15.43
N PRO A 52 7.22 19.25 16.78
CA PRO A 52 6.09 19.82 17.51
C PRO A 52 5.76 21.26 17.08
N ASP A 53 6.75 22.00 16.59
CA ASP A 53 6.57 23.37 16.09
C ASP A 53 5.76 23.43 14.78
N MET A 54 5.55 22.30 14.11
CA MET A 54 4.78 22.18 12.87
C MET A 54 3.35 21.66 13.10
N ILE A 55 2.97 21.43 14.36
CA ILE A 55 1.68 20.84 14.74
C ILE A 55 0.78 21.91 15.36
N LYS A 56 -0.49 21.93 14.96
CA LYS A 56 -1.54 22.76 15.54
C LYS A 56 -2.88 22.04 15.41
N ASP A 57 -3.78 22.29 16.35
CA ASP A 57 -5.16 21.77 16.32
C ASP A 57 -5.95 22.42 15.17
N THR A 58 -5.90 21.80 13.99
CA THR A 58 -6.59 22.23 12.78
C THR A 58 -7.33 21.06 12.15
N ALA A 59 -8.32 21.37 11.29
CA ALA A 59 -9.04 20.33 10.55
C ALA A 59 -8.09 19.52 9.66
N ASP A 60 -7.17 20.20 8.96
CA ASP A 60 -6.17 19.56 8.10
C ASP A 60 -5.28 18.60 8.91
N TYR A 61 -4.81 19.01 10.09
CA TYR A 61 -4.00 18.11 10.93
C TYR A 61 -4.82 16.92 11.42
N THR A 62 -6.10 17.12 11.77
CA THR A 62 -7.01 16.05 12.21
C THR A 62 -7.27 15.05 11.08
N GLU A 63 -7.51 15.52 9.86
CA GLU A 63 -7.69 14.66 8.69
C GLU A 63 -6.43 13.83 8.41
N HIS A 64 -5.25 14.45 8.46
CA HIS A 64 -3.98 13.74 8.32
C HIS A 64 -3.73 12.72 9.43
N LEU A 65 -4.00 13.08 10.69
CA LEU A 65 -3.87 12.16 11.82
C LEU A 65 -4.81 10.96 11.68
N ASN A 66 -6.02 11.17 11.16
CA ASN A 66 -6.97 10.10 10.92
C ASN A 66 -6.61 9.25 9.69
N SER A 67 -5.81 9.75 8.74
CA SER A 67 -5.44 8.99 7.54
C SER A 67 -4.35 7.92 7.76
N ASP A 68 -3.73 7.91 8.95
CA ASP A 68 -2.61 7.05 9.30
C ASP A 68 -2.75 6.55 10.75
N ARG A 69 -2.01 5.50 11.09
CA ARG A 69 -1.94 4.87 12.42
C ARG A 69 -0.77 5.39 13.27
N LYS A 70 0.05 6.28 12.71
CA LYS A 70 1.25 6.85 13.35
C LYS A 70 0.89 7.88 14.43
N MET A 71 1.59 7.80 15.55
CA MET A 71 1.49 8.70 16.71
C MET A 71 2.27 10.00 16.46
N PHE A 72 1.89 10.76 15.43
CA PHE A 72 2.63 11.95 14.99
C PHE A 72 2.66 13.06 16.06
N THR A 73 1.57 13.24 16.82
CA THR A 73 1.48 14.23 17.90
C THR A 73 2.51 13.96 18.99
N GLU A 74 2.84 12.69 19.22
CA GLU A 74 3.72 12.18 20.26
C GLU A 74 5.15 11.89 19.74
N SER A 75 5.36 11.95 18.43
CA SER A 75 6.58 11.49 17.74
C SER A 75 7.88 12.00 18.39
N SER A 76 7.97 13.30 18.67
CA SER A 76 9.14 13.90 19.34
C SER A 76 9.38 13.35 20.74
N ALA A 77 8.33 13.14 21.54
CA ALA A 77 8.45 12.66 22.91
C ALA A 77 8.84 11.18 22.97
N ILE A 78 8.27 10.37 22.06
CA ILE A 78 8.63 8.95 21.92
C ILE A 78 10.09 8.83 21.50
N LEU A 79 10.50 9.54 20.43
CA LEU A 79 11.88 9.51 19.94
C LEU A 79 12.88 9.96 21.03
N GLU A 80 12.60 11.05 21.75
CA GLU A 80 13.48 11.53 22.83
C GLU A 80 13.68 10.47 23.92
N GLN A 81 12.63 9.74 24.30
CA GLN A 81 12.76 8.63 25.25
C GLN A 81 13.56 7.45 24.67
N MET A 82 13.44 7.18 23.37
CA MET A 82 14.25 6.15 22.71
C MET A 82 15.73 6.53 22.70
N LEU A 83 16.05 7.78 22.33
CA LEU A 83 17.43 8.29 22.33
C LEU A 83 18.03 8.30 23.75
N GLU A 84 17.24 8.57 24.78
CA GLU A 84 17.67 8.45 26.18
C GLU A 84 17.94 6.99 26.57
N THR A 85 17.12 6.05 26.10
CA THR A 85 17.34 4.60 26.31
C THR A 85 18.64 4.14 25.64
N ILE A 86 18.89 4.60 24.41
CA ILE A 86 20.14 4.36 23.66
C ILE A 86 21.33 4.99 24.41
N ARG A 87 21.18 6.22 24.89
CA ARG A 87 22.21 6.90 25.71
C ARG A 87 22.55 6.10 26.96
N ALA A 88 21.57 5.49 27.61
CA ALA A 88 21.80 4.67 28.80
C ALA A 88 22.53 3.35 28.48
N ASP A 89 22.27 2.77 27.30
CA ASP A 89 22.88 1.52 26.84
C ASP A 89 24.35 1.69 26.40
N GLN A 90 24.70 2.87 25.87
CA GLN A 90 26.03 3.22 25.36
C GLN A 90 26.51 2.25 24.24
N PRO A 91 25.79 2.12 23.11
CA PRO A 91 26.22 1.30 22.00
C PRO A 91 27.40 1.94 21.24
N ASP A 92 28.10 1.13 20.43
CA ASP A 92 29.14 1.61 19.54
C ASP A 92 28.56 2.30 18.29
N VAL A 93 27.42 1.80 17.82
CA VAL A 93 26.72 2.26 16.62
C VAL A 93 25.24 2.46 16.90
N LEU A 94 24.65 3.53 16.35
CA LEU A 94 23.22 3.69 16.12
C LEU A 94 22.95 3.63 14.61
N MET A 95 22.05 2.77 14.19
CA MET A 95 21.55 2.68 12.81
C MET A 95 20.11 3.18 12.75
N ILE A 96 19.78 3.96 11.71
CA ILE A 96 18.40 4.35 11.39
C ILE A 96 18.13 4.05 9.91
N SER A 97 17.26 3.07 9.66
CA SER A 97 16.94 2.52 8.32
C SER A 97 15.88 3.33 7.55
N GLY A 98 16.00 4.66 7.53
CA GLY A 98 15.12 5.51 6.71
C GLY A 98 13.82 5.94 7.36
N ASP A 99 13.05 6.71 6.59
CA ASP A 99 11.85 7.43 7.00
C ASP A 99 12.08 8.22 8.29
N LEU A 100 13.08 9.08 8.20
CA LEU A 100 13.58 9.88 9.30
C LEU A 100 12.55 10.95 9.69
N THR A 101 11.87 11.55 8.72
CA THR A 101 10.80 12.53 8.94
C THR A 101 9.47 12.00 8.44
N LYS A 102 8.37 12.69 8.78
CA LYS A 102 7.02 12.26 8.36
C LYS A 102 6.89 12.25 6.83
N ASP A 103 7.27 13.35 6.17
CA ASP A 103 7.14 13.50 4.73
C ASP A 103 8.29 14.34 4.13
N GLY A 104 9.50 14.25 4.68
CA GLY A 104 10.68 14.90 4.11
C GLY A 104 10.75 16.39 4.41
N GLU A 105 10.08 16.84 5.49
CA GLU A 105 10.14 18.22 5.94
C GLU A 105 11.58 18.58 6.32
N LYS A 106 12.18 19.55 5.61
CA LYS A 106 13.56 20.00 5.87
C LYS A 106 13.74 20.46 7.32
N GLU A 107 12.75 21.17 7.85
CA GLU A 107 12.72 21.60 9.25
C GLU A 107 12.70 20.40 10.22
N GLY A 108 12.02 19.31 9.84
CA GLY A 108 12.02 18.05 10.57
C GLY A 108 13.40 17.39 10.57
N HIS A 109 14.05 17.34 9.41
CA HIS A 109 15.39 16.78 9.25
C HIS A 109 16.44 17.54 10.07
N GLU A 110 16.43 18.87 10.02
CA GLU A 110 17.32 19.72 10.82
C GLU A 110 17.12 19.49 12.33
N ALA A 111 15.86 19.37 12.78
CA ALA A 111 15.52 19.13 14.18
C ALA A 111 15.89 17.72 14.67
N LEU A 112 15.81 16.71 13.81
CA LEU A 112 16.25 15.35 14.09
C LEU A 112 17.79 15.27 14.14
N ALA A 113 18.48 15.84 13.15
CA ALA A 113 19.94 15.88 13.12
C ALA A 113 20.52 16.51 14.39
N ALA A 114 19.96 17.64 14.85
CA ALA A 114 20.37 18.27 16.10
C ALA A 114 20.24 17.36 17.34
N ARG A 115 19.19 16.51 17.38
CA ARG A 115 19.01 15.52 18.47
C ARG A 115 20.05 14.41 18.40
N LEU A 116 20.36 13.92 17.20
CA LEU A 116 21.38 12.90 16.98
C LEU A 116 22.78 13.42 17.29
N GLU A 117 23.10 14.68 16.94
CA GLU A 117 24.34 15.34 17.33
C GLU A 117 24.47 15.43 18.86
N ALA A 118 23.39 15.83 19.55
CA ALA A 118 23.37 15.88 21.01
C ALA A 118 23.60 14.50 21.64
N LEU A 119 23.04 13.44 21.04
CA LEU A 119 23.29 12.06 21.46
C LEU A 119 24.77 11.67 21.27
N LYS A 120 25.38 11.94 20.10
CA LYS A 120 26.81 11.69 19.85
C LYS A 120 27.71 12.41 20.85
N GLN A 121 27.36 13.64 21.23
CA GLN A 121 28.10 14.38 22.25
C GLN A 121 27.97 13.74 23.64
N ALA A 122 26.82 13.15 23.96
CA ALA A 122 26.54 12.50 25.24
C ALA A 122 27.08 11.05 25.33
N VAL A 123 27.33 10.40 24.19
CA VAL A 123 27.89 9.03 24.09
C VAL A 123 29.20 9.08 23.29
N PRO A 124 30.34 9.37 23.95
CA PRO A 124 31.62 9.52 23.27
C PRO A 124 32.01 8.26 22.48
N GLY A 125 32.29 8.42 21.19
CA GLY A 125 32.67 7.32 20.31
C GLY A 125 31.51 6.71 19.51
N LEU A 126 30.26 7.07 19.84
CA LEU A 126 29.08 6.62 19.10
C LEU A 126 29.16 7.02 17.63
N LYS A 127 28.97 6.04 16.75
CA LYS A 127 28.76 6.23 15.32
C LYS A 127 27.27 6.23 15.03
N VAL A 128 26.81 7.13 14.18
CA VAL A 128 25.40 7.19 13.77
C VAL A 128 25.35 7.04 12.26
N TYR A 129 24.64 6.02 11.79
CA TYR A 129 24.48 5.72 10.38
C TYR A 129 23.01 5.82 10.02
N VAL A 130 22.70 6.74 9.10
CA VAL A 130 21.36 6.93 8.55
C VAL A 130 21.37 6.67 7.05
N VAL A 131 20.26 6.17 6.53
CA VAL A 131 19.91 6.16 5.10
C VAL A 131 18.57 6.88 4.93
N PRO A 132 18.25 7.45 3.76
CA PRO A 132 16.91 7.96 3.50
C PRO A 132 15.91 6.80 3.31
N GLY A 133 14.66 7.03 3.70
CA GLY A 133 13.51 6.23 3.29
C GLY A 133 12.71 6.90 2.16
N ASN A 134 11.58 6.31 1.80
CA ASN A 134 10.77 6.84 0.69
C ASN A 134 10.07 8.16 1.06
N HIS A 135 9.95 8.52 2.33
CA HIS A 135 9.33 9.79 2.74
C HIS A 135 10.31 10.97 2.77
N ASP A 136 11.62 10.74 2.84
CA ASP A 136 12.59 11.75 3.25
C ASP A 136 12.99 12.78 2.17
N LEU A 137 12.91 12.41 0.89
CA LEU A 137 13.53 13.18 -0.19
C LEU A 137 12.51 13.56 -1.25
N ARG A 138 12.54 14.84 -1.65
CA ARG A 138 11.70 15.38 -2.72
C ARG A 138 10.24 14.95 -2.58
N ASN A 139 9.71 14.94 -1.36
CA ASN A 139 8.33 14.58 -1.11
C ASN A 139 7.45 15.84 -1.14
N ALA A 140 6.55 15.94 -2.12
CA ALA A 140 5.63 17.07 -2.25
C ALA A 140 4.50 17.08 -1.19
N ASN A 141 4.36 16.00 -0.41
CA ASN A 141 3.36 15.88 0.67
C ASN A 141 3.84 16.46 2.01
N ALA A 142 5.07 17.00 2.07
CA ALA A 142 5.62 17.69 3.23
C ALA A 142 4.74 18.88 3.62
N MET A 143 4.12 18.85 4.81
CA MET A 143 3.18 19.89 5.25
C MET A 143 3.51 20.45 6.64
N ASN A 144 3.40 21.77 6.77
CA ASN A 144 3.35 22.48 8.03
C ASN A 144 1.89 22.77 8.41
N PHE A 145 1.45 22.20 9.53
CA PHE A 145 0.09 22.37 10.05
C PHE A 145 -0.03 23.58 10.99
N ASN A 146 1.10 24.13 11.43
CA ASN A 146 1.12 25.28 12.34
C ASN A 146 1.25 26.60 11.56
N THR A 147 0.16 26.97 10.89
CA THR A 147 0.03 28.24 10.16
C THR A 147 -0.84 29.26 10.91
N GLU A 148 -0.71 30.54 10.55
CA GLU A 148 -1.46 31.61 11.20
C GLU A 148 -2.97 31.52 10.93
N ASP A 149 -3.37 31.17 9.71
CA ASP A 149 -4.76 31.03 9.27
C ASP A 149 -5.37 29.65 9.57
N GLY A 150 -4.54 28.67 9.98
CA GLY A 150 -4.96 27.33 10.36
C GLY A 150 -5.12 26.36 9.20
N ALA A 151 -4.81 26.76 7.96
CA ALA A 151 -4.74 25.87 6.81
C ALA A 151 -3.32 25.32 6.69
N ALA A 152 -3.16 24.02 6.44
CA ALA A 152 -1.86 23.41 6.21
C ALA A 152 -1.18 24.05 4.99
N ALA A 153 0.13 24.28 5.09
CA ALA A 153 0.93 24.84 4.00
C ALA A 153 2.11 23.92 3.70
N PRO A 154 2.62 23.87 2.45
CA PRO A 154 3.81 23.10 2.15
C PRO A 154 4.99 23.47 3.07
N ALA A 155 5.65 22.46 3.63
CA ALA A 155 6.88 22.61 4.39
C ALA A 155 8.11 22.75 3.46
N GLY A 156 9.30 22.93 4.04
CA GLY A 156 10.53 22.86 3.26
C GLY A 156 10.71 21.46 2.66
N ARG A 157 10.85 21.38 1.34
CA ARG A 157 11.13 20.12 0.64
C ARG A 157 12.63 19.83 0.70
N THR A 158 13.02 18.63 1.12
CA THR A 158 14.43 18.23 1.27
C THR A 158 14.99 17.69 -0.05
N GLU A 159 16.07 18.30 -0.53
CA GLU A 159 16.86 17.79 -1.67
C GLU A 159 17.96 16.80 -1.20
N PRO A 160 18.47 15.91 -2.07
CA PRO A 160 19.55 14.98 -1.71
C PRO A 160 20.79 15.69 -1.14
N GLU A 161 21.15 16.86 -1.69
CA GLU A 161 22.25 17.68 -1.18
C GLU A 161 21.96 18.23 0.22
N ASP A 162 20.71 18.65 0.49
CA ASP A 162 20.29 19.12 1.81
C ASP A 162 20.43 18.00 2.84
N PHE A 163 19.96 16.78 2.52
CA PHE A 163 20.06 15.63 3.40
C PHE A 163 21.52 15.34 3.78
N LYS A 164 22.42 15.34 2.78
CA LYS A 164 23.85 15.13 3.01
C LYS A 164 24.49 16.23 3.86
N GLU A 165 24.10 17.48 3.65
CA GLU A 165 24.57 18.62 4.44
C GLU A 165 24.07 18.54 5.89
N ILE A 166 22.76 18.32 6.08
CA ILE A 166 22.10 18.24 7.40
C ILE A 166 22.70 17.12 8.25
N TYR A 167 22.96 15.95 7.66
CA TYR A 167 23.52 14.80 8.38
C TYR A 167 25.05 14.71 8.28
N ASN A 168 25.75 15.78 7.87
CA ASN A 168 27.21 15.75 7.74
C ASN A 168 27.91 15.49 9.09
N GLU A 169 27.61 16.27 10.12
CA GLU A 169 28.25 16.11 11.44
C GLU A 169 27.80 14.84 12.18
N VAL A 170 26.62 14.32 11.82
CA VAL A 170 26.05 13.09 12.38
C VAL A 170 26.65 11.85 11.72
N THR A 171 26.75 11.81 10.39
CA THR A 171 27.04 10.61 9.60
C THR A 171 28.11 10.84 8.53
N TYR A 172 27.85 11.69 7.53
CA TYR A 172 28.68 11.72 6.30
C TYR A 172 30.10 12.24 6.49
N GLY A 173 30.33 13.07 7.50
CA GLY A 173 31.63 13.60 7.89
C GLY A 173 32.37 12.74 8.93
N ASP A 174 31.80 11.62 9.37
CA ASP A 174 32.46 10.74 10.33
C ASP A 174 33.64 10.01 9.69
N GLU A 175 34.77 9.92 10.41
CA GLU A 175 35.99 9.28 9.93
C GLU A 175 35.83 7.76 9.69
N SER A 176 34.76 7.15 10.24
CA SER A 176 34.45 5.75 9.93
C SER A 176 33.94 5.55 8.49
N ILE A 177 33.49 6.60 7.80
CA ILE A 177 33.07 6.51 6.40
C ILE A 177 34.29 6.34 5.51
N ILE A 178 34.39 5.19 4.84
CA ILE A 178 35.56 4.80 4.03
C ILE A 178 35.33 4.91 2.52
N ALA A 179 34.06 4.93 2.09
CA ALA A 179 33.68 5.14 0.69
C ALA A 179 32.28 5.73 0.61
N ALA A 180 32.03 6.55 -0.41
CA ALA A 180 30.69 7.04 -0.76
C ALA A 180 30.43 6.73 -2.24
N TYR A 181 29.20 6.33 -2.56
CA TYR A 181 28.80 6.16 -3.95
C TYR A 181 28.71 7.52 -4.64
N THR A 182 29.11 7.59 -5.91
CA THR A 182 28.91 8.77 -6.75
C THR A 182 28.18 8.30 -8.01
N PRO A 183 26.91 8.69 -8.19
CA PRO A 183 26.16 8.36 -9.38
C PRO A 183 26.89 8.83 -10.66
N PRO A 184 26.76 8.10 -11.78
CA PRO A 184 27.28 8.55 -13.07
C PRO A 184 26.72 9.93 -13.48
N GLU A 185 27.42 10.62 -14.38
CA GLU A 185 26.97 11.92 -14.90
C GLU A 185 25.54 11.86 -15.45
N GLY A 186 24.67 12.74 -14.94
CA GLY A 186 23.25 12.80 -15.33
C GLY A 186 22.33 11.85 -14.56
N LYS A 187 22.82 11.19 -13.51
CA LYS A 187 22.04 10.38 -12.57
C LYS A 187 22.19 10.93 -11.15
N GLU A 188 21.18 10.68 -10.32
CA GLU A 188 21.19 11.09 -8.90
C GLU A 188 20.86 9.92 -7.97
N ALA A 189 20.14 8.92 -8.46
CA ALA A 189 19.68 7.78 -7.70
C ALA A 189 20.78 7.07 -6.91
N GLY A 190 20.53 6.81 -5.64
CA GLY A 190 21.44 6.09 -4.74
C GLY A 190 22.62 6.94 -4.23
N GLY A 191 22.69 8.23 -4.59
CA GLY A 191 23.81 9.12 -4.29
C GLY A 191 24.09 9.36 -2.81
N LEU A 192 23.19 8.91 -1.93
CA LEU A 192 23.35 8.96 -0.48
C LEU A 192 23.91 7.68 0.14
N SER A 193 24.30 6.69 -0.68
CA SER A 193 24.92 5.43 -0.23
C SER A 193 26.39 5.61 0.19
N TYR A 194 26.81 4.87 1.21
CA TYR A 194 28.19 4.88 1.72
C TYR A 194 28.58 3.58 2.42
N ALA A 195 29.87 3.32 2.53
CA ALA A 195 30.43 2.22 3.30
C ALA A 195 31.19 2.79 4.50
N ALA A 196 30.95 2.21 5.67
CA ALA A 196 31.53 2.63 6.94
C ALA A 196 32.22 1.46 7.64
N ARG A 197 33.30 1.74 8.36
CA ARG A 197 34.02 0.78 9.19
C ARG A 197 33.94 1.22 10.66
N PRO A 198 32.87 0.83 11.39
CA PRO A 198 32.68 1.27 12.78
C PRO A 198 33.74 0.72 13.74
N ALA A 199 34.24 -0.49 13.47
CA ALA A 199 35.27 -1.15 14.27
C ALA A 199 36.11 -2.08 13.37
N GLU A 200 37.24 -2.54 13.89
CA GLU A 200 38.03 -3.58 13.21
C GLU A 200 37.20 -4.85 13.07
N GLY A 201 37.19 -5.45 11.88
CA GLY A 201 36.43 -6.65 11.61
C GLY A 201 34.96 -6.41 11.23
N TYR A 202 34.50 -5.17 11.06
CA TYR A 202 33.11 -4.88 10.69
C TYR A 202 33.03 -3.83 9.60
N THR A 203 32.23 -4.08 8.57
CA THR A 203 31.88 -3.08 7.55
C THR A 203 30.37 -3.00 7.43
N VAL A 204 29.85 -1.78 7.51
CA VAL A 204 28.45 -1.43 7.24
C VAL A 204 28.36 -0.84 5.84
N ILE A 205 27.46 -1.34 5.02
CA ILE A 205 27.15 -0.79 3.70
C ILE A 205 25.74 -0.20 3.80
N ALA A 206 25.69 1.14 3.86
CA ALA A 206 24.46 1.92 3.89
C ALA A 206 24.00 2.20 2.45
N ILE A 207 22.82 1.71 2.11
CA ILE A 207 22.28 1.67 0.75
C ILE A 207 21.06 2.61 0.68
N ASP A 208 21.22 3.67 -0.09
CA ASP A 208 20.11 4.52 -0.50
C ASP A 208 19.30 3.81 -1.59
N SER A 209 18.15 3.30 -1.17
CA SER A 209 17.19 2.60 -2.02
C SER A 209 15.99 3.47 -2.40
N ALA A 210 15.93 4.71 -1.91
CA ALA A 210 14.79 5.59 -2.11
C ALA A 210 14.69 6.03 -3.58
N ARG A 211 13.45 6.16 -4.06
CA ARG A 211 13.14 6.63 -5.42
C ARG A 211 12.68 8.08 -5.33
N TYR A 212 13.51 9.01 -5.77
CA TYR A 212 13.28 10.45 -5.66
C TYR A 212 13.78 11.25 -6.88
N SER A 213 14.39 10.59 -7.86
CA SER A 213 14.98 11.24 -9.03
C SER A 213 14.44 10.64 -10.32
N ALA A 214 14.32 11.46 -11.36
CA ALA A 214 13.76 11.03 -12.65
C ALA A 214 14.46 9.81 -13.29
N ASP A 215 15.70 9.51 -12.89
CA ASP A 215 16.44 8.32 -13.37
C ASP A 215 16.10 7.02 -12.63
N ASN A 216 15.36 7.08 -11.51
CA ASN A 216 14.86 5.90 -10.81
C ASN A 216 13.35 5.91 -10.51
N THR A 217 12.59 6.96 -10.80
CA THR A 217 11.13 7.01 -10.63
C THR A 217 10.37 6.50 -11.86
N ASP A 218 9.25 5.81 -11.66
CA ASP A 218 8.39 5.35 -12.77
C ASP A 218 7.67 6.53 -13.44
N SER A 219 7.40 7.58 -12.68
CA SER A 219 6.86 8.85 -13.20
C SER A 219 7.84 9.60 -14.11
N GLY A 220 9.15 9.34 -14.01
CA GLY A 220 10.20 10.10 -14.69
C GLY A 220 10.31 11.54 -14.18
N LEU A 221 9.86 11.79 -12.94
CA LEU A 221 9.89 13.08 -12.26
C LEU A 221 10.79 13.02 -11.01
N ASP A 222 11.28 14.17 -10.59
CA ASP A 222 12.00 14.34 -9.32
C ASP A 222 10.99 14.45 -8.17
N GLU A 223 10.43 13.29 -7.78
CA GLU A 223 9.37 13.11 -6.78
C GLU A 223 9.56 11.77 -6.06
N HIS A 224 9.15 11.71 -4.79
CA HIS A 224 9.18 10.47 -4.03
C HIS A 224 8.25 9.38 -4.60
N GLU A 225 8.68 8.12 -4.53
CA GLU A 225 7.84 6.94 -4.80
C GLU A 225 8.01 5.91 -3.68
N THR A 226 6.92 5.21 -3.33
CA THR A 226 6.87 4.26 -2.20
C THR A 226 7.79 3.05 -2.37
N SER A 227 8.03 2.59 -3.58
CA SER A 227 8.89 1.42 -3.85
C SER A 227 10.38 1.76 -3.79
N GLY A 228 11.22 0.75 -3.55
CA GLY A 228 12.68 0.91 -3.53
C GLY A 228 13.35 0.46 -4.81
N ALA A 229 14.53 1.02 -5.14
CA ALA A 229 15.32 0.57 -6.27
C ALA A 229 16.82 0.64 -6.02
N VAL A 230 17.56 -0.39 -6.46
CA VAL A 230 19.02 -0.38 -6.56
C VAL A 230 19.39 -0.40 -8.04
N SER A 231 20.00 0.68 -8.54
CA SER A 231 20.44 0.74 -9.93
C SER A 231 21.59 -0.23 -10.20
N ALA A 232 21.80 -0.63 -11.46
CA ALA A 232 22.90 -1.52 -11.83
C ALA A 232 24.29 -0.94 -11.48
N ASP A 233 24.44 0.39 -11.55
CA ASP A 233 25.69 1.08 -11.19
C ASP A 233 25.90 1.07 -9.67
N LEU A 234 24.83 1.23 -8.88
CA LEU A 234 24.87 1.14 -7.43
C LEU A 234 25.14 -0.30 -6.98
N GLU A 235 24.45 -1.28 -7.56
CA GLU A 235 24.67 -2.71 -7.28
C GLU A 235 26.14 -3.09 -7.48
N LYS A 236 26.73 -2.68 -8.60
CA LYS A 236 28.15 -2.93 -8.87
C LYS A 236 29.03 -2.35 -7.77
N TRP A 237 28.77 -1.11 -7.35
CA TRP A 237 29.51 -0.48 -6.27
C TRP A 237 29.32 -1.21 -4.93
N ILE A 238 28.10 -1.66 -4.61
CA ILE A 238 27.81 -2.47 -3.42
C ILE A 238 28.65 -3.75 -3.43
N LEU A 239 28.65 -4.50 -4.55
CA LEU A 239 29.44 -5.73 -4.69
C LEU A 239 30.94 -5.47 -4.52
N GLU A 240 31.45 -4.36 -5.04
CA GLU A 240 32.84 -3.92 -4.81
C GLU A 240 33.13 -3.65 -3.32
N GLN A 241 32.20 -3.03 -2.59
CA GLN A 241 32.35 -2.78 -1.16
C GLN A 241 32.28 -4.08 -0.33
N ILE A 242 31.37 -5.00 -0.68
CA ILE A 242 31.29 -6.33 -0.06
C ILE A 242 32.62 -7.07 -0.27
N ALA A 243 33.11 -7.13 -1.51
CA ALA A 243 34.37 -7.79 -1.84
C ALA A 243 35.55 -7.18 -1.07
N ALA A 244 35.63 -5.85 -1.00
CA ALA A 244 36.65 -5.15 -0.23
C ALA A 244 36.58 -5.49 1.27
N ALA A 245 35.38 -5.53 1.86
CA ALA A 245 35.18 -5.91 3.25
C ALA A 245 35.56 -7.37 3.54
N LYS A 246 35.12 -8.30 2.69
CA LYS A 246 35.50 -9.71 2.82
C LYS A 246 37.00 -9.94 2.63
N SER A 247 37.67 -9.15 1.78
CA SER A 247 39.13 -9.21 1.62
C SER A 247 39.92 -8.82 2.89
N ARG A 248 39.31 -8.02 3.76
CA ARG A 248 39.83 -7.65 5.09
C ARG A 248 39.43 -8.63 6.19
N GLY A 249 38.51 -9.55 5.90
CA GLY A 249 37.91 -10.44 6.88
C GLY A 249 36.85 -9.78 7.75
N ASP A 250 36.24 -8.70 7.27
CA ASP A 250 35.16 -8.02 7.98
C ASP A 250 33.84 -8.81 7.86
N THR A 251 33.03 -8.78 8.92
CA THR A 251 31.59 -9.07 8.87
C THR A 251 30.92 -7.96 8.07
N VAL A 252 30.09 -8.33 7.08
CA VAL A 252 29.43 -7.38 6.18
C VAL A 252 27.97 -7.24 6.58
N ILE A 253 27.59 -6.01 6.91
CA ILE A 253 26.27 -5.63 7.41
C ILE A 253 25.66 -4.64 6.43
N GLY A 254 24.46 -4.91 5.91
CA GLY A 254 23.68 -3.96 5.14
C GLY A 254 22.84 -3.06 6.05
N LEU A 255 22.62 -1.82 5.62
CA LEU A 255 21.62 -0.90 6.16
C LEU A 255 20.85 -0.31 4.97
N GLN A 256 19.56 -0.57 4.89
CA GLN A 256 18.68 -0.11 3.81
C GLN A 256 17.30 0.21 4.39
N HIS A 257 16.49 0.99 3.68
CA HIS A 257 15.09 1.20 4.07
C HIS A 257 14.17 0.04 3.66
N HIS A 258 14.09 -0.26 2.36
CA HIS A 258 13.21 -1.31 1.81
C HIS A 258 13.74 -2.73 2.08
N GLY A 259 12.81 -3.69 2.23
CA GLY A 259 13.11 -5.11 2.46
C GLY A 259 13.76 -5.82 1.25
N TYR A 260 14.55 -6.85 1.54
CA TYR A 260 15.16 -7.79 0.60
C TYR A 260 14.49 -9.16 0.59
N ILE A 261 13.77 -9.52 1.65
CA ILE A 261 13.12 -10.81 1.82
C ILE A 261 11.69 -10.55 2.28
N PRO A 262 10.68 -11.24 1.72
CA PRO A 262 9.32 -11.12 2.21
C PRO A 262 9.21 -11.48 3.70
N HIS A 263 8.70 -10.56 4.50
CA HIS A 263 8.40 -10.70 5.92
C HIS A 263 7.02 -11.35 6.16
N PHE A 264 6.21 -11.50 5.10
CA PHE A 264 5.07 -12.43 5.13
C PHE A 264 4.81 -13.05 3.76
N THR A 265 4.16 -14.22 3.73
CA THR A 265 4.11 -15.08 2.53
C THR A 265 3.46 -14.42 1.29
N MET A 266 2.48 -13.53 1.50
CA MET A 266 1.78 -12.83 0.42
C MET A 266 2.26 -11.38 0.20
N GLU A 267 3.38 -10.98 0.80
CA GLU A 267 3.92 -9.62 0.64
C GLU A 267 4.22 -9.28 -0.82
N PRO A 268 4.83 -10.17 -1.64
CA PRO A 268 5.12 -9.87 -3.03
C PRO A 268 3.86 -9.61 -3.87
N GLU A 269 2.71 -10.18 -3.49
CA GLU A 269 1.45 -9.97 -4.20
C GLU A 269 0.63 -8.78 -3.66
N LEU A 270 0.67 -8.55 -2.34
CA LEU A 270 -0.18 -7.56 -1.67
C LEU A 270 0.53 -6.22 -1.49
N LEU A 271 1.81 -6.25 -1.12
CA LEU A 271 2.62 -5.09 -0.76
C LEU A 271 4.01 -5.12 -1.45
N PRO A 272 4.10 -5.35 -2.77
CA PRO A 272 5.39 -5.46 -3.46
C PRO A 272 6.25 -4.20 -3.37
N MET A 273 5.63 -3.04 -3.11
CA MET A 273 6.32 -1.77 -2.95
C MET A 273 7.15 -1.68 -1.65
N TYR A 274 6.97 -2.59 -0.70
CA TYR A 274 7.77 -2.62 0.54
C TYR A 274 9.10 -3.35 0.37
N LEU A 275 9.20 -4.16 -0.68
CA LEU A 275 10.43 -4.81 -1.11
C LEU A 275 11.16 -3.93 -2.13
N VAL A 276 12.50 -4.00 -2.11
CA VAL A 276 13.31 -3.37 -3.16
C VAL A 276 13.05 -4.07 -4.50
N ASN A 277 12.98 -3.30 -5.58
CA ASN A 277 12.84 -3.86 -6.93
C ASN A 277 13.94 -4.91 -7.20
N ASP A 278 13.56 -6.04 -7.79
CA ASP A 278 14.43 -7.22 -8.01
C ASP A 278 15.00 -7.85 -6.71
N TYR A 279 14.29 -7.77 -5.58
CA TYR A 279 14.75 -8.27 -4.27
C TYR A 279 15.32 -9.70 -4.32
N GLU A 280 14.70 -10.67 -5.01
CA GLU A 280 15.19 -12.07 -5.08
C GLU A 280 16.60 -12.15 -5.68
N ARG A 281 16.85 -11.37 -6.74
CA ARG A 281 18.13 -11.35 -7.44
C ARG A 281 19.19 -10.63 -6.62
N LEU A 282 18.84 -9.47 -6.06
CA LEU A 282 19.77 -8.65 -5.28
C LEU A 282 20.16 -9.33 -3.98
N SER A 283 19.19 -9.85 -3.23
CA SER A 283 19.44 -10.61 -2.00
C SER A 283 20.36 -11.80 -2.28
N THR A 284 20.10 -12.57 -3.35
CA THR A 284 20.98 -13.69 -3.77
C THR A 284 22.40 -13.20 -4.07
N ALA A 285 22.53 -12.15 -4.87
CA ALA A 285 23.84 -11.61 -5.25
C ALA A 285 24.63 -11.10 -4.04
N PHE A 286 23.98 -10.42 -3.10
CA PHE A 286 24.63 -9.86 -1.92
C PHE A 286 24.97 -10.94 -0.87
N ALA A 287 24.09 -11.91 -0.69
CA ALA A 287 24.35 -13.08 0.16
C ALA A 287 25.57 -13.85 -0.35
N ASP A 288 25.62 -14.17 -1.66
CA ASP A 288 26.72 -14.90 -2.28
C ASP A 288 28.02 -14.10 -2.33
N ALA A 289 27.94 -12.76 -2.38
CA ALA A 289 29.11 -11.90 -2.23
C ALA A 289 29.65 -11.88 -0.78
N GLY A 290 28.83 -12.24 0.21
CA GLY A 290 29.22 -12.41 1.60
C GLY A 290 28.59 -11.43 2.60
N MET A 291 27.50 -10.75 2.23
CA MET A 291 26.63 -10.03 3.18
C MET A 291 25.81 -11.04 3.98
N SER A 292 25.82 -10.93 5.31
CA SER A 292 25.16 -11.91 6.19
C SER A 292 23.92 -11.36 6.87
N TYR A 293 23.90 -10.06 7.15
CA TYR A 293 22.81 -9.39 7.84
C TYR A 293 22.49 -8.08 7.11
N VAL A 294 21.22 -7.73 7.00
CA VAL A 294 20.77 -6.42 6.55
C VAL A 294 19.70 -5.91 7.51
N PHE A 295 19.81 -4.65 7.92
CA PHE A 295 18.82 -3.97 8.74
C PHE A 295 17.92 -3.10 7.85
N THR A 296 16.61 -3.30 7.97
CA THR A 296 15.56 -2.71 7.14
C THR A 296 14.40 -2.15 7.96
N GLY A 297 13.45 -1.50 7.29
CA GLY A 297 12.24 -0.88 7.86
C GLY A 297 11.09 -0.88 6.85
N HIS A 298 10.43 0.27 6.70
CA HIS A 298 9.40 0.58 5.69
C HIS A 298 8.03 -0.07 5.92
N MET A 299 7.96 -1.39 6.10
CA MET A 299 6.68 -2.07 6.38
C MET A 299 6.21 -1.82 7.83
N HIS A 300 7.15 -1.41 8.69
CA HIS A 300 6.98 -1.09 10.10
C HIS A 300 6.71 -2.31 10.98
N ALA A 301 6.95 -3.53 10.48
CA ALA A 301 6.93 -4.69 11.35
C ALA A 301 8.26 -4.86 12.07
N ASN A 302 8.19 -5.52 13.21
CA ASN A 302 9.37 -5.98 13.92
C ASN A 302 9.52 -7.48 13.66
N ASP A 303 10.11 -7.80 12.53
CA ASP A 303 10.21 -9.16 11.99
C ASP A 303 11.67 -9.49 11.63
N ILE A 304 11.99 -10.77 11.50
CA ILE A 304 13.24 -11.24 10.89
C ILE A 304 12.85 -12.21 9.80
N ALA A 305 13.39 -12.03 8.59
CA ALA A 305 13.26 -13.00 7.51
C ALA A 305 14.63 -13.50 7.09
N ALA A 306 14.70 -14.73 6.60
CA ALA A 306 15.93 -15.35 6.14
C ALA A 306 15.73 -16.07 4.81
N MET A 307 16.78 -16.05 4.00
CA MET A 307 16.87 -16.86 2.79
C MET A 307 18.25 -17.51 2.72
N THR A 308 18.33 -18.67 2.07
CA THR A 308 19.59 -19.34 1.79
C THR A 308 19.69 -19.63 0.30
N THR A 309 20.77 -19.16 -0.32
CA THR A 309 21.02 -19.31 -1.75
C THR A 309 21.37 -20.75 -2.11
N GLU A 310 21.35 -21.09 -3.40
CA GLU A 310 21.81 -22.39 -3.88
C GLU A 310 23.30 -22.65 -3.56
N ALA A 311 24.11 -21.60 -3.41
CA ALA A 311 25.52 -21.70 -3.01
C ALA A 311 25.69 -21.98 -1.50
N GLY A 312 24.62 -21.89 -0.71
CA GLY A 312 24.61 -22.11 0.73
C GLY A 312 24.90 -20.87 1.56
N SER A 313 24.86 -19.68 0.95
CA SER A 313 24.99 -18.40 1.65
C SER A 313 23.65 -18.01 2.25
N THR A 314 23.62 -17.56 3.50
CA THR A 314 22.40 -17.12 4.17
C THR A 314 22.44 -15.61 4.40
N LEU A 315 21.36 -14.92 4.01
CA LEU A 315 21.12 -13.52 4.35
C LEU A 315 19.93 -13.46 5.31
N TYR A 316 20.11 -12.72 6.40
CA TYR A 316 19.05 -12.36 7.34
C TYR A 316 18.66 -10.91 7.11
N ASP A 317 17.38 -10.69 6.81
CA ASP A 317 16.73 -9.39 6.75
C ASP A 317 16.06 -9.09 8.09
N ILE A 318 16.50 -8.03 8.75
CA ILE A 318 16.22 -7.73 10.15
C ILE A 318 15.43 -6.42 10.17
N GLU A 319 14.12 -6.52 9.90
CA GLU A 319 13.21 -5.37 9.86
C GLU A 319 12.91 -4.87 11.28
N THR A 320 13.18 -3.60 11.54
CA THR A 320 12.83 -2.97 12.82
C THR A 320 11.57 -2.15 12.66
N GLY A 321 10.57 -2.39 13.51
CA GLY A 321 9.30 -1.66 13.43
C GLY A 321 9.45 -0.15 13.70
N SER A 322 8.45 0.61 13.26
CA SER A 322 8.47 2.09 13.36
C SER A 322 8.44 2.60 14.80
N VAL A 323 9.22 3.64 15.08
CA VAL A 323 9.24 4.35 16.38
C VAL A 323 7.87 4.86 16.78
N VAL A 324 7.06 5.34 15.84
CA VAL A 324 5.80 6.06 16.12
C VAL A 324 4.57 5.22 15.81
N THR A 325 4.75 3.93 15.58
CA THR A 325 3.66 3.01 15.26
C THR A 325 3.73 1.81 16.19
N TYR A 326 2.59 1.22 16.58
CA TYR A 326 2.61 0.00 17.40
C TYR A 326 3.53 -1.08 16.79
N PRO A 327 4.41 -1.73 17.60
CA PRO A 327 4.56 -1.63 19.06
C PRO A 327 5.56 -0.56 19.55
N SER A 328 6.10 0.26 18.65
CA SER A 328 7.18 1.24 18.90
C SER A 328 8.46 0.59 19.42
N PRO A 329 9.05 -0.36 18.65
CA PRO A 329 10.22 -1.10 19.08
C PRO A 329 11.52 -0.32 18.83
N MET A 330 12.58 -0.71 19.54
CA MET A 330 13.96 -0.50 19.12
C MET A 330 14.73 -1.80 19.35
N ARG A 331 15.74 -2.10 18.53
CA ARG A 331 16.57 -3.29 18.69
C ARG A 331 17.94 -2.92 19.26
N PHE A 332 18.45 -3.74 20.17
CA PHE A 332 19.84 -3.74 20.62
C PHE A 332 20.48 -5.05 20.16
N VAL A 333 21.52 -4.92 19.34
CA VAL A 333 22.18 -6.05 18.69
C VAL A 333 23.64 -6.10 19.13
N THR A 334 24.09 -7.27 19.57
CA THR A 334 25.51 -7.53 19.84
C THR A 334 26.02 -8.58 18.87
N ILE A 335 26.97 -8.18 18.03
CA ILE A 335 27.65 -9.08 17.09
C ILE A 335 28.98 -9.50 17.72
N SER A 336 29.03 -10.72 18.25
CA SER A 336 30.25 -11.33 18.76
C SER A 336 30.90 -12.16 17.67
N ARG A 337 32.20 -11.98 17.44
CA ARG A 337 32.95 -12.83 16.51
C ARG A 337 34.15 -13.49 17.17
N SER A 338 34.50 -14.65 16.66
CA SER A 338 35.74 -15.35 16.99
C SER A 338 36.34 -16.00 15.74
N TYR A 339 37.65 -16.18 15.75
CA TYR A 339 38.38 -16.78 14.64
C TYR A 339 39.15 -18.00 15.13
N ASP A 340 38.86 -19.16 14.53
CA ASP A 340 39.59 -20.41 14.79
C ASP A 340 39.83 -21.18 13.48
N GLY A 341 41.09 -21.51 13.21
CA GLY A 341 41.46 -22.43 12.13
C GLY A 341 41.03 -22.02 10.71
N GLY A 342 40.89 -20.72 10.40
CA GLY A 342 40.41 -20.25 9.10
C GLY A 342 38.88 -20.12 9.00
N MET A 343 38.18 -20.28 10.12
CA MET A 343 36.73 -20.07 10.23
C MET A 343 36.47 -18.87 11.14
N VAL A 344 35.59 -17.98 10.68
CA VAL A 344 34.97 -16.95 11.51
C VAL A 344 33.65 -17.51 12.01
N GLN A 345 33.45 -17.47 13.32
CA GLN A 345 32.18 -17.78 13.97
C GLN A 345 31.58 -16.50 14.50
N GLU A 346 30.32 -16.27 14.19
CA GLU A 346 29.56 -15.08 14.57
C GLU A 346 28.33 -15.47 15.35
N GLN A 347 28.02 -14.67 16.37
CA GLN A 347 26.74 -14.69 17.06
C GLN A 347 26.18 -13.27 17.06
N LEU A 348 24.99 -13.14 16.51
CA LEU A 348 24.20 -11.92 16.50
C LEU A 348 23.08 -12.10 17.54
N ALA A 349 23.26 -11.53 18.72
CA ALA A 349 22.23 -11.51 19.76
C ALA A 349 21.37 -10.26 19.57
N VAL A 350 20.08 -10.45 19.32
CA VAL A 350 19.07 -9.40 19.13
C VAL A 350 18.23 -9.32 20.39
N GLU A 351 18.10 -8.14 20.96
CA GLU A 351 17.16 -7.81 22.05
C GLU A 351 16.20 -6.73 21.53
N THR A 352 14.90 -6.92 21.73
CA THR A 352 13.90 -5.91 21.36
C THR A 352 13.39 -5.21 22.61
N LYS A 353 13.45 -3.87 22.62
CA LYS A 353 12.83 -3.07 23.67
C LYS A 353 11.55 -2.41 23.16
N THR A 354 10.46 -2.74 23.82
CA THR A 354 9.13 -2.12 23.71
C THR A 354 8.70 -1.65 25.10
N HIS A 355 7.44 -1.23 25.26
CA HIS A 355 6.85 -0.81 26.54
C HIS A 355 7.60 0.35 27.22
N LEU A 356 8.09 1.31 26.43
CA LEU A 356 8.74 2.50 26.96
C LEU A 356 7.74 3.37 27.71
N GLY A 357 8.18 3.94 28.83
CA GLY A 357 7.37 4.86 29.62
C GLY A 357 7.64 4.75 31.12
N PRO A 358 7.02 5.63 31.92
CA PRO A 358 6.12 6.72 31.49
C PRO A 358 6.89 7.87 30.80
N ILE A 359 6.33 8.44 29.74
CA ILE A 359 6.84 9.66 29.08
C ILE A 359 5.87 10.82 29.30
N THR A 360 6.39 12.00 29.68
CA THR A 360 5.59 13.21 29.90
C THR A 360 6.05 14.31 28.97
N PHE A 361 5.12 14.92 28.24
CA PHE A 361 5.40 15.93 27.23
C PHE A 361 4.28 16.97 27.17
N THR A 362 4.56 18.11 26.55
CA THR A 362 3.50 19.09 26.23
C THR A 362 2.91 18.71 24.87
N ASN A 363 1.66 18.29 24.86
CA ASN A 363 0.95 17.94 23.64
C ASN A 363 0.80 19.20 22.77
N PRO A 364 1.35 19.22 21.54
CA PRO A 364 1.36 20.42 20.69
C PRO A 364 -0.03 20.81 20.17
N VAL A 365 -0.96 19.85 20.06
CA VAL A 365 -2.35 20.10 19.67
C VAL A 365 -3.09 20.84 20.79
N THR A 366 -2.98 20.36 22.02
CA THR A 366 -3.79 20.89 23.14
C THR A 366 -3.09 21.97 23.97
N GLY A 367 -1.76 22.10 23.86
CA GLY A 367 -0.92 22.94 24.70
C GLY A 367 -0.85 22.51 26.17
N ARG A 368 -1.28 21.28 26.49
CA ARG A 368 -1.32 20.74 27.86
C ARG A 368 -0.30 19.62 28.06
N GLU A 369 0.15 19.46 29.29
CA GLU A 369 0.97 18.32 29.68
C GLU A 369 0.14 17.03 29.59
N GLN A 370 0.72 16.00 28.97
CA GLN A 370 0.17 14.66 28.83
C GLN A 370 1.24 13.64 29.22
N THR A 371 0.81 12.53 29.80
CA THR A 371 1.67 11.39 30.12
C THR A 371 1.18 10.15 29.38
N ILE A 372 2.09 9.47 28.70
CA ILE A 372 1.88 8.13 28.16
C ILE A 372 2.59 7.16 29.10
N GLU A 373 1.82 6.32 29.79
CA GLU A 373 2.36 5.38 30.79
C GLU A 373 3.20 4.26 30.15
N ASP A 374 2.75 3.77 28.99
CA ASP A 374 3.37 2.71 28.21
C ASP A 374 3.09 3.00 26.73
N VAL A 375 4.13 3.29 25.97
CA VAL A 375 4.04 3.68 24.55
C VAL A 375 3.48 2.54 23.71
N THR A 376 3.82 1.28 24.00
CA THR A 376 3.30 0.13 23.26
C THR A 376 1.80 -0.05 23.51
N ALA A 377 1.36 0.04 24.76
CA ALA A 377 -0.07 -0.04 25.09
C ALA A 377 -0.88 1.15 24.55
N TYR A 378 -0.25 2.32 24.42
CA TYR A 378 -0.85 3.50 23.80
C TYR A 378 -0.94 3.35 22.27
N GLY A 379 0.13 2.91 21.61
CA GLY A 379 0.15 2.62 20.19
C GLY A 379 -0.85 1.54 19.79
N GLN A 380 -1.09 0.55 20.65
CA GLN A 380 -2.08 -0.51 20.38
C GLN A 380 -3.50 0.05 20.17
N GLN A 381 -3.82 1.18 20.82
CA GLN A 381 -5.10 1.87 20.69
C GLN A 381 -5.23 2.65 19.36
N HIS A 382 -4.12 2.86 18.65
CA HIS A 382 -4.04 3.54 17.35
C HIS A 382 -3.98 2.55 16.18
N GLY A 383 -4.57 1.35 16.35
CA GLY A 383 -4.79 0.41 15.24
C GLY A 383 -5.83 0.91 14.23
N PHE A 384 -6.30 0.02 13.36
CA PHE A 384 -7.42 0.30 12.47
C PHE A 384 -8.64 0.78 13.27
N SER A 385 -9.22 1.88 12.83
CA SER A 385 -10.46 2.46 13.34
C SER A 385 -11.41 2.75 12.19
N ASN A 386 -12.70 2.92 12.48
CA ASN A 386 -13.67 3.31 11.45
C ASN A 386 -13.32 4.66 10.84
N ASP A 387 -12.88 5.61 11.66
CA ASP A 387 -12.50 6.95 11.21
C ASP A 387 -11.32 6.83 10.24
N MET A 388 -10.30 6.05 10.59
CA MET A 388 -9.14 5.87 9.72
C MET A 388 -9.48 5.20 8.40
N LEU A 389 -10.18 4.07 8.45
CA LEU A 389 -10.59 3.34 7.25
C LEU A 389 -11.47 4.22 6.34
N SER A 390 -12.37 5.01 6.92
CA SER A 390 -13.24 5.91 6.16
C SER A 390 -12.46 7.07 5.56
N THR A 391 -11.60 7.74 6.33
CA THR A 391 -10.74 8.82 5.83
C THR A 391 -9.83 8.36 4.70
N THR A 392 -9.18 7.20 4.84
CA THR A 392 -8.31 6.64 3.79
C THR A 392 -9.09 6.31 2.52
N VAL A 393 -10.23 5.61 2.63
CA VAL A 393 -11.06 5.25 1.46
C VAL A 393 -11.64 6.50 0.80
N ASN A 394 -12.12 7.47 1.57
CA ASN A 394 -12.64 8.73 1.05
C ASN A 394 -11.55 9.57 0.38
N GLY A 395 -10.35 9.65 0.94
CA GLY A 395 -9.21 10.32 0.33
C GLY A 395 -8.90 9.79 -1.07
N PHE A 396 -8.90 8.46 -1.24
CA PHE A 396 -8.73 7.80 -2.53
C PHE A 396 -9.89 8.11 -3.49
N LEU A 397 -11.14 7.92 -3.05
CA LEU A 397 -12.32 8.09 -3.89
C LEU A 397 -12.55 9.55 -4.32
N ASN A 398 -12.21 10.52 -3.46
CA ASN A 398 -12.31 11.95 -3.77
C ASN A 398 -11.43 12.36 -4.95
N GLY A 399 -10.29 11.70 -5.15
CA GLY A 399 -9.49 11.83 -6.37
C GLY A 399 -10.27 11.44 -7.63
N TYR A 400 -10.91 10.26 -7.61
CA TYR A 400 -11.73 9.78 -8.73
C TYR A 400 -12.95 10.67 -8.98
N TYR A 401 -13.63 11.13 -7.94
CA TYR A 401 -14.79 12.02 -8.09
C TYR A 401 -14.43 13.31 -8.81
N ARG A 402 -13.30 13.93 -8.41
CA ARG A 402 -12.76 15.11 -9.10
C ARG A 402 -12.39 14.80 -10.55
N GLN A 403 -11.76 13.67 -10.82
CA GLN A 403 -11.40 13.26 -12.18
C GLN A 403 -12.63 13.06 -13.07
N ILE A 404 -13.68 12.40 -12.56
CA ILE A 404 -14.94 12.21 -13.28
C ILE A 404 -15.57 13.58 -13.58
N ALA A 405 -15.62 14.48 -12.60
CA ALA A 405 -16.18 15.82 -12.78
C ALA A 405 -15.42 16.61 -13.85
N GLN A 406 -14.08 16.56 -13.83
CA GLN A 406 -13.21 17.23 -14.80
C GLN A 406 -13.29 16.62 -16.21
N SER A 407 -13.58 15.31 -16.30
CA SER A 407 -13.64 14.56 -17.56
C SER A 407 -15.00 14.64 -18.28
N GLY A 408 -15.91 15.50 -17.81
CA GLY A 408 -17.23 15.69 -18.41
C GLY A 408 -18.38 14.99 -17.68
N GLY A 409 -18.17 14.58 -16.43
CA GLY A 409 -19.21 14.08 -15.54
C GLY A 409 -19.47 12.58 -15.66
N ILE A 410 -20.42 12.10 -14.85
CA ILE A 410 -20.76 10.68 -14.67
C ILE A 410 -21.22 10.03 -15.98
N LYS A 411 -21.85 10.80 -16.88
CA LYS A 411 -22.26 10.29 -18.19
C LYS A 411 -21.07 9.77 -18.99
N VAL A 412 -20.00 10.57 -19.10
CA VAL A 412 -18.80 10.20 -19.86
C VAL A 412 -18.10 9.00 -19.21
N ALA A 413 -18.00 8.99 -17.87
CA ALA A 413 -17.44 7.87 -17.14
C ALA A 413 -18.22 6.56 -17.38
N LEU A 414 -19.56 6.62 -17.37
CA LEU A 414 -20.41 5.46 -17.65
C LEU A 414 -20.29 4.97 -19.09
N GLU A 415 -20.22 5.88 -20.05
CA GLU A 415 -20.01 5.52 -21.45
C GLU A 415 -18.64 4.86 -21.65
N GLY A 416 -17.59 5.36 -21.00
CA GLY A 416 -16.27 4.71 -20.96
C GLY A 416 -16.36 3.28 -20.43
N LEU A 417 -16.93 3.11 -19.24
CA LEU A 417 -17.11 1.79 -18.62
C LEU A 417 -17.94 0.83 -19.50
N LEU A 418 -19.01 1.31 -20.12
CA LEU A 418 -19.83 0.50 -21.02
C LEU A 418 -19.03 0.03 -22.25
N ASN A 419 -18.14 0.87 -22.79
CA ASN A 419 -17.27 0.48 -23.89
C ASN A 419 -16.26 -0.58 -23.46
N ASP A 420 -15.67 -0.43 -22.28
CA ASP A 420 -14.69 -1.40 -21.77
C ASP A 420 -15.34 -2.76 -21.49
N LEU A 421 -16.57 -2.76 -20.96
CA LEU A 421 -17.29 -3.99 -20.61
C LEU A 421 -18.00 -4.65 -21.80
N LEU A 422 -18.59 -3.87 -22.70
CA LEU A 422 -19.52 -4.36 -23.73
C LEU A 422 -19.10 -4.02 -25.16
N GLY A 423 -18.03 -3.24 -25.36
CA GLY A 423 -17.63 -2.72 -26.67
C GLY A 423 -17.37 -3.81 -27.71
N ASP A 424 -16.83 -4.95 -27.28
CA ASP A 424 -16.59 -6.11 -28.14
C ASP A 424 -17.78 -7.09 -28.19
N SER A 425 -18.72 -6.96 -27.25
CA SER A 425 -19.87 -7.86 -27.09
C SER A 425 -21.10 -7.40 -27.89
N LEU A 426 -21.20 -6.11 -28.20
CA LEU A 426 -22.30 -5.53 -28.97
C LEU A 426 -21.79 -5.03 -30.32
N PRO A 427 -22.54 -5.19 -31.43
CA PRO A 427 -22.17 -4.65 -32.74
C PRO A 427 -22.40 -3.12 -32.83
N ILE A 428 -22.13 -2.40 -31.74
CA ILE A 428 -22.36 -0.98 -31.55
C ILE A 428 -21.02 -0.37 -31.11
N GLY A 429 -20.20 0.06 -32.07
CA GLY A 429 -18.93 0.70 -31.74
C GLY A 429 -19.13 2.07 -31.06
N ASN A 430 -18.28 2.37 -30.06
CA ASN A 430 -18.33 3.59 -29.26
C ASN A 430 -19.72 3.80 -28.64
N ILE A 431 -20.07 2.93 -27.69
CA ILE A 431 -21.35 2.89 -26.98
C ILE A 431 -21.54 4.22 -26.22
N THR A 432 -22.60 4.93 -26.56
CA THR A 432 -23.10 6.07 -25.77
C THR A 432 -24.43 5.70 -25.15
N VAL A 433 -24.91 6.45 -24.15
CA VAL A 433 -26.25 6.25 -23.57
C VAL A 433 -27.32 6.28 -24.66
N GLU A 434 -27.21 7.21 -25.60
CA GLU A 434 -28.15 7.32 -26.72
C GLU A 434 -28.09 6.12 -27.66
N LYS A 435 -26.89 5.65 -28.02
CA LYS A 435 -26.73 4.45 -28.88
C LYS A 435 -27.18 3.19 -28.19
N LEU A 436 -26.97 3.07 -26.88
CA LEU A 436 -27.45 1.95 -26.10
C LEU A 436 -28.98 1.90 -26.12
N VAL A 437 -29.66 3.04 -26.04
CA VAL A 437 -31.12 3.10 -26.18
C VAL A 437 -31.57 2.83 -27.62
N ASP A 438 -30.93 3.46 -28.62
CA ASP A 438 -31.41 3.42 -30.01
C ASP A 438 -31.06 2.13 -30.77
N ALA A 439 -29.90 1.54 -30.46
CA ALA A 439 -29.38 0.34 -31.13
C ALA A 439 -29.18 -0.84 -30.17
N GLY A 440 -28.88 -0.57 -28.90
CA GLY A 440 -28.66 -1.61 -27.89
C GLY A 440 -29.94 -2.28 -27.43
N LEU A 441 -30.97 -1.52 -27.01
CA LEU A 441 -32.24 -2.08 -26.54
C LEU A 441 -32.94 -2.98 -27.57
N PRO A 442 -32.99 -2.64 -28.89
CA PRO A 442 -33.52 -3.56 -29.90
C PRO A 442 -32.74 -4.89 -29.99
N LEU A 443 -31.44 -4.87 -29.66
CA LEU A 443 -30.63 -6.08 -29.63
C LEU A 443 -30.77 -6.83 -28.31
N LEU A 444 -31.01 -6.14 -27.19
CA LEU A 444 -31.04 -6.73 -25.86
C LEU A 444 -32.43 -7.24 -25.46
N LEU A 445 -33.49 -6.69 -26.05
CA LEU A 445 -34.87 -7.09 -25.77
C LEU A 445 -35.47 -7.98 -26.88
N PRO A 446 -36.48 -8.79 -26.56
CA PRO A 446 -37.28 -9.50 -27.56
C PRO A 446 -37.97 -8.53 -28.53
N GLY A 447 -38.23 -8.97 -29.76
CA GLY A 447 -39.04 -8.22 -30.73
C GLY A 447 -40.55 -8.32 -30.44
N ALA A 448 -41.36 -7.49 -31.09
CA ALA A 448 -42.81 -7.45 -30.93
C ALA A 448 -43.55 -8.76 -31.26
N ASP A 449 -42.93 -9.63 -32.06
CA ASP A 449 -43.42 -10.95 -32.44
C ASP A 449 -43.08 -12.06 -31.43
N SER A 450 -42.27 -11.76 -30.41
CA SER A 450 -41.87 -12.73 -29.38
C SER A 450 -43.02 -13.26 -28.52
N GLY A 451 -44.10 -12.47 -28.37
CA GLY A 451 -45.20 -12.76 -27.45
C GLY A 451 -44.85 -12.54 -25.98
N GLU A 452 -43.67 -11.98 -25.68
CA GLU A 452 -43.24 -11.69 -24.32
C GLU A 452 -43.96 -10.49 -23.70
N ALA A 453 -43.95 -10.42 -22.36
CA ALA A 453 -44.54 -9.33 -21.60
C ALA A 453 -43.74 -8.03 -21.68
N LEU A 454 -42.44 -8.10 -21.99
CA LEU A 454 -41.57 -6.95 -22.16
C LEU A 454 -40.77 -7.15 -23.45
N TYR A 455 -40.90 -6.22 -24.39
CA TYR A 455 -40.27 -6.32 -25.70
C TYR A 455 -39.99 -4.94 -26.28
N TYR A 456 -39.09 -4.86 -27.26
CA TYR A 456 -38.89 -3.65 -28.03
C TYR A 456 -39.78 -3.65 -29.27
N ASP A 457 -40.47 -2.54 -29.51
CA ASP A 457 -41.35 -2.37 -30.67
C ASP A 457 -40.94 -1.11 -31.44
N THR A 458 -40.41 -1.34 -32.65
CA THR A 458 -39.96 -0.27 -33.53
C THR A 458 -41.11 0.62 -33.99
N ASP A 459 -42.31 0.06 -34.18
CA ASP A 459 -43.47 0.82 -34.66
C ASP A 459 -44.04 1.71 -33.55
N GLU A 460 -44.00 1.24 -32.30
CA GLU A 460 -44.35 2.05 -31.12
C GLU A 460 -43.21 2.98 -30.67
N GLY A 461 -42.00 2.79 -31.21
CA GLY A 461 -40.83 3.63 -30.97
C GLY A 461 -40.27 3.51 -29.55
N GLY A 462 -40.32 2.32 -28.95
CA GLY A 462 -39.83 2.12 -27.58
C GLY A 462 -40.07 0.73 -26.99
N ILE A 463 -39.89 0.63 -25.68
CA ILE A 463 -40.11 -0.61 -24.92
C ILE A 463 -41.60 -0.73 -24.63
N VAL A 464 -42.20 -1.85 -25.01
CA VAL A 464 -43.57 -2.19 -24.64
C VAL A 464 -43.55 -3.09 -23.41
N VAL A 465 -44.38 -2.74 -22.42
CA VAL A 465 -44.60 -3.52 -21.21
C VAL A 465 -46.08 -3.90 -21.12
N LYS A 466 -46.35 -5.20 -21.07
CA LYS A 466 -47.67 -5.82 -20.91
C LYS A 466 -47.67 -6.66 -19.64
N GLN A 467 -48.08 -6.05 -18.53
CA GLN A 467 -48.14 -6.70 -17.23
C GLN A 467 -49.60 -6.96 -16.83
N LYS A 468 -49.91 -8.21 -16.50
CA LYS A 468 -51.20 -8.55 -15.87
C LYS A 468 -51.12 -8.26 -14.38
N LEU A 469 -51.98 -7.36 -13.89
CA LEU A 469 -52.08 -6.95 -12.49
C LEU A 469 -53.44 -7.37 -11.92
N SER A 470 -53.55 -8.53 -11.28
CA SER A 470 -54.78 -9.11 -10.69
C SER A 470 -56.08 -8.95 -11.51
N ILE A 471 -56.68 -7.75 -11.51
CA ILE A 471 -57.93 -7.38 -12.20
C ILE A 471 -57.74 -6.43 -13.42
N LEU A 472 -56.51 -6.04 -13.76
CA LEU A 472 -56.14 -5.09 -14.81
C LEU A 472 -55.02 -5.63 -15.69
N ASN A 473 -54.91 -5.09 -16.91
CA ASN A 473 -53.74 -5.29 -17.78
C ASN A 473 -53.07 -3.93 -18.00
N LEU A 474 -51.88 -3.77 -17.45
CA LEU A 474 -51.04 -2.61 -17.69
C LEU A 474 -50.30 -2.81 -19.00
N ASN A 475 -50.79 -2.17 -20.06
CA ASN A 475 -50.18 -2.18 -21.38
C ASN A 475 -49.66 -0.77 -21.68
N VAL A 476 -48.36 -0.57 -21.56
CA VAL A 476 -47.72 0.74 -21.71
C VAL A 476 -46.53 0.68 -22.65
N VAL A 477 -46.17 1.85 -23.18
CA VAL A 477 -44.94 2.07 -23.92
C VAL A 477 -44.06 3.03 -23.14
N ILE A 478 -42.77 2.69 -23.05
CA ILE A 478 -41.69 3.57 -22.62
C ILE A 478 -41.01 4.08 -23.90
N PRO A 479 -41.31 5.30 -24.38
CA PRO A 479 -40.74 5.81 -25.62
C PRO A 479 -39.22 5.96 -25.49
N SER A 480 -38.46 5.52 -26.51
CA SER A 480 -36.98 5.64 -26.50
C SER A 480 -36.52 7.10 -26.35
N SER A 481 -37.28 8.05 -26.91
CA SER A 481 -37.01 9.49 -26.74
C SER A 481 -37.20 9.97 -25.30
N ALA A 482 -38.25 9.50 -24.61
CA ALA A 482 -38.52 9.84 -23.23
C ALA A 482 -37.51 9.20 -22.26
N LEU A 483 -37.11 7.95 -22.54
CA LEU A 483 -36.07 7.26 -21.79
C LEU A 483 -34.74 8.01 -21.86
N LYS A 484 -34.30 8.43 -23.05
CA LYS A 484 -33.08 9.25 -23.21
C LYS A 484 -33.16 10.58 -22.47
N GLN A 485 -34.28 11.30 -22.58
CA GLN A 485 -34.49 12.55 -21.84
C GLN A 485 -34.39 12.34 -20.33
N THR A 486 -35.04 11.28 -19.83
CA THR A 486 -35.02 10.95 -18.40
C THR A 486 -33.63 10.58 -17.94
N LEU A 487 -32.92 9.70 -18.64
CA LEU A 487 -31.55 9.32 -18.30
C LEU A 487 -30.63 10.53 -18.26
N ASN A 488 -30.72 11.46 -19.24
CA ASN A 488 -29.90 12.67 -19.23
C ASN A 488 -30.21 13.59 -18.04
N VAL A 489 -31.49 13.78 -17.67
CA VAL A 489 -31.87 14.55 -16.48
C VAL A 489 -31.31 13.91 -15.20
N LEU A 490 -31.39 12.59 -15.08
CA LEU A 490 -30.87 11.87 -13.92
C LEU A 490 -29.34 12.00 -13.83
N LEU A 491 -28.63 11.78 -14.94
CA LEU A 491 -27.17 11.91 -15.01
C LEU A 491 -26.70 13.33 -14.68
N GLU A 492 -27.39 14.35 -15.19
CA GLU A 492 -27.09 15.75 -14.87
C GLU A 492 -27.33 16.07 -13.38
N LYS A 493 -28.38 15.52 -12.77
CA LYS A 493 -28.61 15.66 -11.32
C LYS A 493 -27.51 15.01 -10.49
N ILE A 494 -27.00 13.85 -10.92
CA ILE A 494 -25.89 13.19 -10.24
C ILE A 494 -24.65 14.08 -10.26
N ASP A 495 -24.32 14.64 -11.43
CA ASP A 495 -23.18 15.55 -11.54
C ASP A 495 -23.35 16.78 -10.63
N ASN A 496 -24.53 17.41 -10.66
CA ASN A 496 -24.77 18.68 -9.99
C ASN A 496 -25.04 18.57 -8.47
N GLU A 497 -25.60 17.46 -8.01
CA GLU A 497 -26.08 17.32 -6.62
C GLU A 497 -25.22 16.35 -5.79
N VAL A 498 -24.34 15.55 -6.43
CA VAL A 498 -23.60 14.45 -5.79
C VAL A 498 -22.12 14.56 -6.02
N LEU A 499 -21.73 14.56 -7.28
CA LEU A 499 -20.32 14.59 -7.64
C LEU A 499 -19.73 15.94 -7.24
N ALA A 500 -20.56 16.99 -7.25
CA ALA A 500 -20.25 18.30 -6.70
C ALA A 500 -20.22 18.37 -5.17
N ASN A 501 -20.64 17.33 -4.44
CA ASN A 501 -20.69 17.30 -2.98
C ASN A 501 -20.11 16.00 -2.39
N PRO A 502 -18.77 15.90 -2.26
CA PRO A 502 -18.06 14.73 -1.76
C PRO A 502 -18.53 14.21 -0.39
N ALA A 503 -18.96 15.09 0.52
CA ALA A 503 -19.42 14.71 1.86
C ALA A 503 -20.59 13.70 1.84
N LEU A 504 -21.39 13.70 0.76
CA LEU A 504 -22.49 12.74 0.59
C LEU A 504 -21.97 11.35 0.23
N LEU A 505 -20.87 11.28 -0.49
CA LEU A 505 -20.20 10.03 -0.85
C LEU A 505 -19.42 9.52 0.36
N ASP A 506 -18.78 10.43 1.10
CA ASP A 506 -18.05 10.14 2.33
C ASP A 506 -18.96 9.46 3.38
N ALA A 507 -20.17 9.99 3.61
CA ALA A 507 -21.11 9.41 4.56
C ALA A 507 -21.60 7.99 4.18
N VAL A 508 -21.66 7.68 2.87
CA VAL A 508 -21.99 6.33 2.40
C VAL A 508 -20.85 5.37 2.69
N VAL A 509 -19.61 5.80 2.48
CA VAL A 509 -18.41 5.03 2.79
C VAL A 509 -18.29 4.80 4.29
N GLU A 510 -18.47 5.83 5.12
CA GLU A 510 -18.44 5.71 6.58
C GLU A 510 -19.43 4.67 7.11
N LYS A 511 -20.66 4.69 6.57
CA LYS A 511 -21.68 3.71 6.92
C LYS A 511 -21.26 2.29 6.53
N LEU A 512 -20.77 2.11 5.29
CA LEU A 512 -20.33 0.82 4.81
C LEU A 512 -19.15 0.28 5.63
N VAL A 513 -18.14 1.12 5.88
CA VAL A 513 -16.99 0.79 6.72
C VAL A 513 -17.48 0.35 8.09
N SER A 514 -18.31 1.16 8.76
CA SER A 514 -18.85 0.83 10.08
C SER A 514 -19.70 -0.46 10.09
N GLY A 515 -20.41 -0.76 9.01
CA GLY A 515 -21.21 -1.98 8.87
C GLY A 515 -20.32 -3.23 8.73
N LEU A 516 -19.29 -3.15 7.90
CA LEU A 516 -18.34 -4.23 7.66
C LEU A 516 -17.46 -4.51 8.88
N THR A 517 -16.91 -3.47 9.50
CA THR A 517 -16.02 -3.60 10.65
C THR A 517 -16.73 -4.13 11.90
N ALA A 518 -18.05 -3.93 12.00
CA ALA A 518 -18.88 -4.41 13.10
C ALA A 518 -19.33 -5.87 12.97
N ILE A 519 -19.01 -6.57 11.86
CA ILE A 519 -19.43 -7.97 11.66
C ILE A 519 -18.87 -8.85 12.80
N PRO A 520 -19.71 -9.60 13.54
CA PRO A 520 -19.26 -10.35 14.70
C PRO A 520 -18.50 -11.63 14.30
N VAL A 521 -17.25 -11.73 14.74
CA VAL A 521 -16.40 -12.91 14.50
C VAL A 521 -16.38 -13.85 15.71
N ALA A 522 -16.52 -13.33 16.93
CA ALA A 522 -16.68 -14.11 18.16
C ALA A 522 -17.54 -13.33 19.19
N GLU A 523 -17.72 -13.89 20.40
CA GLU A 523 -18.40 -13.17 21.49
C GLU A 523 -17.63 -11.89 21.84
N ASP A 524 -18.31 -10.75 21.80
CA ASP A 524 -17.73 -9.41 22.02
C ASP A 524 -16.51 -9.08 21.13
N LYS A 525 -16.42 -9.69 19.94
CA LYS A 525 -15.35 -9.44 18.95
C LYS A 525 -15.90 -9.21 17.56
N SER A 526 -15.46 -8.14 16.91
CA SER A 526 -15.83 -7.77 15.55
C SER A 526 -14.74 -8.11 14.53
N LEU A 527 -15.05 -7.92 13.25
CA LEU A 527 -14.08 -8.05 12.16
C LEU A 527 -12.93 -7.04 12.32
N LEU A 528 -13.21 -5.85 12.85
CA LEU A 528 -12.17 -4.87 13.17
C LEU A 528 -11.20 -5.37 14.25
N ASP A 529 -11.73 -5.99 15.32
CA ASP A 529 -10.89 -6.58 16.37
C ASP A 529 -9.98 -7.67 15.79
N TYR A 530 -10.52 -8.48 14.88
CA TYR A 530 -9.77 -9.54 14.22
C TYR A 530 -8.68 -8.99 13.29
N ALA A 531 -9.02 -8.02 12.44
CA ALA A 531 -8.06 -7.36 11.56
C ALA A 531 -6.95 -6.69 12.35
N ASN A 532 -7.28 -5.97 13.43
CA ASN A 532 -6.30 -5.39 14.34
C ASN A 532 -5.42 -6.45 14.99
N TYR A 533 -6.00 -7.56 15.47
CA TYR A 533 -5.23 -8.63 16.10
C TYR A 533 -4.19 -9.21 15.13
N ILE A 534 -4.61 -9.66 13.94
CA ILE A 534 -3.71 -10.27 12.96
C ILE A 534 -2.60 -9.29 12.57
N TYR A 535 -2.97 -8.05 12.25
CA TYR A 535 -2.01 -7.04 11.84
C TYR A 535 -1.04 -6.67 12.97
N GLN A 536 -1.54 -6.38 14.17
CA GLN A 536 -0.69 -6.01 15.30
C GLN A 536 0.17 -7.18 15.80
N SER A 537 -0.30 -8.43 15.72
CA SER A 537 0.53 -9.60 16.03
C SER A 537 1.77 -9.66 15.15
N HIS A 538 1.60 -9.47 13.84
CA HIS A 538 2.71 -9.42 12.88
C HIS A 538 3.65 -8.23 13.17
N LEU A 539 3.10 -7.02 13.33
CA LEU A 539 3.94 -5.85 13.62
C LEU A 539 4.76 -5.97 14.90
N ALA A 540 4.29 -6.74 15.87
CA ALA A 540 4.99 -6.98 17.12
C ALA A 540 6.01 -8.11 17.07
N GLY A 541 6.08 -8.91 15.99
CA GLY A 541 6.84 -10.17 15.95
C GLY A 541 6.30 -11.16 16.99
N ALA A 542 4.97 -11.23 17.10
CA ALA A 542 4.22 -12.06 18.06
C ALA A 542 3.28 -13.06 17.34
N ASP A 543 3.58 -13.33 16.07
CA ASP A 543 2.91 -14.20 15.11
C ASP A 543 3.53 -15.60 15.05
N SER A 544 4.20 -16.04 16.13
CA SER A 544 4.79 -17.37 16.28
C SER A 544 3.78 -18.54 16.35
N GLY A 545 2.51 -18.33 15.99
CA GLY A 545 1.45 -19.34 15.89
C GLY A 545 0.57 -19.56 17.15
N ASP A 546 0.90 -18.97 18.31
CA ASP A 546 0.13 -19.13 19.55
C ASP A 546 -1.07 -18.14 19.63
N GLN A 547 -2.08 -18.37 18.79
CA GLN A 547 -3.25 -17.50 18.69
C GLN A 547 -4.32 -17.77 19.79
N PRO A 548 -5.01 -16.74 20.31
CA PRO A 548 -6.16 -16.89 21.19
C PRO A 548 -7.30 -17.70 20.56
N GLU A 549 -8.09 -18.39 21.39
CA GLU A 549 -9.21 -19.23 20.92
C GLU A 549 -10.22 -18.48 20.03
N TRP A 550 -10.47 -17.19 20.32
CA TRP A 550 -11.41 -16.38 19.54
C TRP A 550 -10.87 -16.04 18.14
N VAL A 551 -9.55 -15.90 17.99
CA VAL A 551 -8.88 -15.66 16.71
C VAL A 551 -8.98 -16.92 15.86
N ALA A 552 -8.62 -18.08 16.42
CA ALA A 552 -8.76 -19.36 15.72
C ALA A 552 -10.22 -19.65 15.31
N ALA A 553 -11.20 -19.26 16.14
CA ALA A 553 -12.62 -19.36 15.79
C ALA A 553 -13.02 -18.42 14.65
N ALA A 554 -12.48 -17.20 14.61
CA ALA A 554 -12.67 -16.25 13.54
C ALA A 554 -12.03 -16.73 12.23
N THR A 555 -10.79 -17.23 12.26
CA THR A 555 -10.11 -17.85 11.10
C THR A 555 -10.95 -18.95 10.50
N LYS A 556 -11.54 -19.82 11.33
CA LYS A 556 -12.40 -20.91 10.85
C LYS A 556 -13.66 -20.43 10.14
N LYS A 557 -14.24 -19.28 10.55
CA LYS A 557 -15.37 -18.65 9.85
C LYS A 557 -14.98 -18.11 8.48
N ILE A 558 -13.71 -17.74 8.29
CA ILE A 558 -13.17 -17.39 6.98
C ILE A 558 -13.04 -18.68 6.18
N GLU A 559 -12.32 -19.67 6.67
CA GLU A 559 -12.08 -20.94 5.95
C GLU A 559 -13.36 -21.64 5.47
N ASN A 560 -14.45 -21.56 6.23
CA ASN A 560 -15.72 -22.20 5.89
C ASN A 560 -16.71 -21.30 5.10
N GLY A 561 -16.35 -20.05 4.83
CA GLY A 561 -17.15 -19.10 4.04
C GLY A 561 -18.24 -18.35 4.81
N GLU A 562 -18.41 -18.60 6.12
CA GLU A 562 -19.40 -17.89 6.94
C GLU A 562 -19.15 -16.38 6.97
N LEU A 563 -17.87 -15.96 7.06
CA LEU A 563 -17.54 -14.53 7.08
C LEU A 563 -17.81 -13.87 5.73
N LEU A 564 -17.48 -14.53 4.62
CA LEU A 564 -17.74 -14.01 3.27
C LEU A 564 -19.24 -13.79 3.06
N GLU A 565 -20.09 -14.72 3.49
CA GLU A 565 -21.54 -14.54 3.40
C GLU A 565 -22.04 -13.39 4.28
N ALA A 566 -21.49 -13.21 5.48
CA ALA A 566 -21.83 -12.07 6.33
C ALA A 566 -21.42 -10.72 5.71
N ILE A 567 -20.23 -10.66 5.09
CA ILE A 567 -19.75 -9.49 4.35
C ILE A 567 -20.69 -9.19 3.18
N LEU A 568 -21.03 -10.20 2.36
CA LEU A 568 -21.94 -10.02 1.21
C LEU A 568 -23.31 -9.51 1.66
N GLN A 569 -23.86 -10.05 2.75
CA GLN A 569 -25.13 -9.59 3.30
C GLN A 569 -25.06 -8.12 3.78
N ALA A 570 -23.98 -7.74 4.46
CA ALA A 570 -23.78 -6.35 4.90
C ALA A 570 -23.68 -5.40 3.70
N VAL A 571 -22.87 -5.74 2.69
CA VAL A 571 -22.75 -4.96 1.45
C VAL A 571 -24.09 -4.84 0.74
N ILE A 572 -24.82 -5.95 0.56
CA ILE A 572 -26.15 -5.92 -0.08
C ILE A 572 -27.12 -5.02 0.69
N ALA A 573 -27.14 -5.12 2.01
CA ALA A 573 -28.03 -4.33 2.84
C ALA A 573 -27.70 -2.82 2.75
N ASP A 574 -26.43 -2.46 2.81
CA ASP A 574 -26.00 -1.06 2.71
C ASP A 574 -26.25 -0.50 1.31
N VAL A 575 -25.92 -1.25 0.26
CA VAL A 575 -26.22 -0.87 -1.14
C VAL A 575 -27.73 -0.72 -1.36
N ALA A 576 -28.55 -1.61 -0.79
CA ALA A 576 -30.00 -1.51 -0.87
C ALA A 576 -30.55 -0.31 -0.11
N ASP A 577 -30.00 0.00 1.07
CA ASP A 577 -30.39 1.17 1.86
C ASP A 577 -30.05 2.47 1.12
N VAL A 578 -28.84 2.55 0.56
CA VAL A 578 -28.40 3.65 -0.32
C VAL A 578 -29.36 3.78 -1.51
N ALA A 579 -29.71 2.67 -2.18
CA ALA A 579 -30.69 2.65 -3.26
C ALA A 579 -32.08 3.17 -2.84
N ASN A 580 -32.58 2.72 -1.68
CA ASN A 580 -33.86 3.17 -1.14
C ASN A 580 -33.85 4.67 -0.80
N GLN A 581 -32.74 5.18 -0.27
CA GLN A 581 -32.56 6.60 0.01
C GLN A 581 -32.56 7.44 -1.26
N ALA A 582 -31.97 6.97 -2.36
CA ALA A 582 -32.12 7.68 -3.64
C ALA A 582 -33.58 7.73 -4.10
N LEU A 583 -34.31 6.62 -4.02
CA LEU A 583 -35.72 6.62 -4.43
C LEU A 583 -36.56 7.59 -3.60
N ALA A 584 -36.21 7.78 -2.33
CA ALA A 584 -36.87 8.74 -1.44
C ALA A 584 -36.58 10.21 -1.78
N ASN A 585 -35.44 10.48 -2.41
CA ASN A 585 -34.98 11.83 -2.73
C ASN A 585 -35.07 12.18 -4.23
N LEU A 586 -35.54 11.25 -5.06
CA LEU A 586 -35.72 11.49 -6.50
C LEU A 586 -37.16 11.93 -6.80
N PRO A 587 -37.39 13.17 -7.30
CA PRO A 587 -38.73 13.62 -7.64
C PRO A 587 -39.35 12.76 -8.75
N LEU A 588 -40.60 12.34 -8.54
CA LEU A 588 -41.31 11.52 -9.53
C LEU A 588 -41.52 12.29 -10.84
N GLU A 589 -41.68 13.61 -10.78
CA GLU A 589 -41.76 14.48 -11.96
C GLU A 589 -40.52 14.34 -12.85
N ASP A 590 -39.32 14.32 -12.26
CA ASP A 590 -38.05 14.19 -12.98
C ASP A 590 -37.95 12.85 -13.70
N VAL A 591 -38.40 11.77 -13.07
CA VAL A 591 -38.43 10.44 -13.69
C VAL A 591 -39.53 10.33 -14.74
N LEU A 592 -40.74 10.78 -14.45
CA LEU A 592 -41.89 10.58 -15.34
C LEU A 592 -41.93 11.56 -16.51
N GLY A 593 -41.25 12.69 -16.46
CA GLY A 593 -41.41 13.71 -17.51
C GLY A 593 -42.78 14.36 -17.51
N ALA A 594 -43.52 14.29 -16.39
CA ALA A 594 -44.92 14.69 -16.30
C ALA A 594 -45.25 15.24 -14.91
N THR A 595 -46.18 16.19 -14.85
CA THR A 595 -46.68 16.81 -13.59
C THR A 595 -48.02 16.26 -13.14
N ALA A 596 -48.79 15.68 -14.06
CA ALA A 596 -50.14 15.20 -13.81
C ALA A 596 -50.56 14.15 -14.85
N TRP A 597 -51.69 13.50 -14.59
CA TRP A 597 -52.39 12.62 -15.52
C TRP A 597 -53.76 13.21 -15.88
N ASN A 598 -54.00 13.46 -17.16
CA ASN A 598 -55.29 13.89 -17.65
C ASN A 598 -56.18 12.66 -17.89
N ASN A 599 -57.10 12.44 -16.96
CA ASN A 599 -58.01 11.30 -16.98
C ASN A 599 -59.12 11.44 -18.04
N THR A 600 -59.33 12.63 -18.61
CA THR A 600 -60.24 12.85 -19.74
C THR A 600 -59.58 12.46 -21.06
N THR A 601 -58.35 12.94 -21.32
CA THR A 601 -57.63 12.66 -22.57
C THR A 601 -56.86 11.34 -22.54
N LYS A 602 -56.68 10.74 -21.35
CA LYS A 602 -55.88 9.52 -21.12
C LYS A 602 -54.39 9.69 -21.44
N GLU A 603 -53.86 10.87 -21.12
CA GLU A 603 -52.47 11.23 -21.38
C GLU A 603 -51.83 11.86 -20.14
N PHE A 604 -50.52 11.71 -19.99
CA PHE A 604 -49.74 12.46 -19.01
C PHE A 604 -49.57 13.92 -19.46
N VAL A 605 -49.68 14.85 -18.52
CA VAL A 605 -49.38 16.26 -18.72
C VAL A 605 -47.87 16.44 -18.62
N ALA A 606 -47.24 16.71 -19.77
CA ALA A 606 -45.79 16.87 -19.89
C ALA A 606 -45.22 17.95 -18.94
N ALA A 607 -44.14 17.61 -18.25
CA ALA A 607 -43.35 18.53 -17.43
C ALA A 607 -42.34 19.28 -18.31
N GLY A 608 -42.40 20.61 -18.36
CA GLY A 608 -41.42 21.43 -19.08
C GLY A 608 -41.28 21.12 -20.59
N GLY A 609 -42.30 20.53 -21.22
CA GLY A 609 -42.26 20.12 -22.63
C GLY A 609 -41.50 18.81 -22.89
N ARG A 610 -41.14 18.04 -21.85
CA ARG A 610 -40.57 16.69 -21.99
C ARG A 610 -41.61 15.69 -22.48
N THR A 611 -41.15 14.62 -23.12
CA THR A 611 -42.01 13.48 -23.43
C THR A 611 -42.18 12.67 -22.14
N PRO A 612 -43.41 12.39 -21.68
CA PRO A 612 -43.62 11.52 -20.53
C PRO A 612 -42.96 10.14 -20.72
N LEU A 613 -42.30 9.63 -19.68
CA LEU A 613 -41.57 8.36 -19.71
C LEU A 613 -42.48 7.18 -20.05
N VAL A 614 -43.76 7.27 -19.70
CA VAL A 614 -44.74 6.20 -19.90
C VAL A 614 -45.96 6.76 -20.63
N ARG A 615 -46.44 6.04 -21.64
CA ARG A 615 -47.75 6.29 -22.27
C ARG A 615 -48.57 5.01 -22.39
N PRO A 616 -49.91 5.06 -22.40
CA PRO A 616 -50.70 3.87 -22.68
C PRO A 616 -50.42 3.35 -24.10
N LEU A 617 -50.32 2.03 -24.25
CA LEU A 617 -50.27 1.35 -25.55
C LEU A 617 -51.67 1.24 -26.16
N ASP A 618 -52.66 0.94 -25.32
CA ASP A 618 -54.04 0.68 -25.72
C ASP A 618 -55.03 1.09 -24.61
N LYS A 619 -56.33 0.88 -24.87
CA LYS A 619 -57.41 1.16 -23.90
C LYS A 619 -57.24 0.43 -22.57
N SER A 620 -56.58 -0.73 -22.54
CA SER A 620 -56.30 -1.43 -21.28
C SER A 620 -55.28 -0.65 -20.47
N GLY A 621 -54.22 -0.17 -21.13
CA GLY A 621 -53.23 0.76 -20.55
C GLY A 621 -53.86 2.05 -20.02
N GLU A 622 -54.73 2.69 -20.81
CA GLU A 622 -55.44 3.91 -20.41
C GLU A 622 -56.23 3.70 -19.11
N ASN A 623 -56.99 2.59 -19.04
CA ASN A 623 -57.79 2.23 -17.88
C ASN A 623 -56.91 1.86 -16.68
N ALA A 624 -55.83 1.11 -16.90
CA ALA A 624 -54.89 0.71 -15.86
C ALA A 624 -54.23 1.93 -15.22
N LEU A 625 -53.70 2.87 -16.00
CA LEU A 625 -53.10 4.11 -15.49
C LEU A 625 -54.13 5.01 -14.78
N SER A 626 -55.34 5.14 -15.34
CA SER A 626 -56.42 5.90 -14.69
C SER A 626 -56.78 5.36 -13.30
N ILE A 627 -56.76 4.04 -13.14
CA ILE A 627 -57.08 3.38 -11.87
C ILE A 627 -55.88 3.42 -10.92
N ALA A 628 -54.67 3.19 -11.45
CA ALA A 628 -53.42 3.17 -10.70
C ALA A 628 -53.02 4.55 -10.17
N LEU A 629 -53.32 5.63 -10.88
CA LEU A 629 -53.03 6.99 -10.40
C LEU A 629 -54.17 7.55 -9.55
N GLY A 630 -55.42 7.22 -9.90
CA GLY A 630 -56.62 7.70 -9.21
C GLY A 630 -57.09 6.80 -8.06
N VAL A 631 -58.34 6.36 -8.15
CA VAL A 631 -59.17 5.90 -7.00
C VAL A 631 -58.63 4.67 -6.27
N LEU A 632 -57.91 3.77 -6.95
CA LEU A 632 -57.49 2.49 -6.36
C LEU A 632 -55.97 2.35 -6.17
N GLY A 633 -55.13 3.18 -6.79
CA GLY A 633 -53.67 3.11 -6.61
C GLY A 633 -53.10 4.28 -5.80
N ALA A 634 -52.32 5.14 -6.42
CA ALA A 634 -51.58 6.24 -5.80
C ALA A 634 -52.45 7.40 -5.27
N LYS A 635 -53.76 7.43 -5.60
CA LYS A 635 -54.75 8.40 -5.08
C LYS A 635 -54.36 9.86 -5.30
N TRP A 636 -53.84 10.16 -6.47
CA TRP A 636 -53.54 11.52 -6.90
C TRP A 636 -54.79 12.41 -6.83
N PRO A 637 -54.72 13.60 -6.20
CA PRO A 637 -55.84 14.52 -6.10
C PRO A 637 -56.43 14.88 -7.47
N SER A 638 -57.75 14.86 -7.56
CA SER A 638 -58.48 15.19 -8.78
C SER A 638 -58.97 16.64 -8.80
N ASP A 639 -58.68 17.38 -9.87
CA ASP A 639 -59.36 18.62 -10.22
C ASP A 639 -60.24 18.40 -11.45
N SER A 640 -61.43 18.99 -11.46
CA SER A 640 -62.36 18.97 -12.61
C SER A 640 -62.95 20.35 -12.92
N SER A 641 -62.36 21.41 -12.35
CA SER A 641 -62.80 22.80 -12.50
C SER A 641 -62.70 23.32 -13.94
N SER A 642 -61.80 22.75 -14.75
CA SER A 642 -61.56 23.11 -16.15
C SER A 642 -62.47 22.40 -17.16
N GLY A 643 -63.32 21.46 -16.71
CA GLY A 643 -64.10 20.57 -17.58
C GLY A 643 -63.37 19.28 -17.99
N GLU A 644 -62.10 19.15 -17.64
CA GLU A 644 -61.32 17.90 -17.74
C GLU A 644 -60.99 17.38 -16.34
N THR A 645 -60.94 16.06 -16.16
CA THR A 645 -60.54 15.47 -14.88
C THR A 645 -59.03 15.25 -14.89
N ILE A 646 -58.29 16.01 -14.09
CA ILE A 646 -56.83 15.95 -13.98
C ILE A 646 -56.47 15.38 -12.60
N TYR A 647 -55.64 14.33 -12.59
CA TYR A 647 -55.02 13.81 -11.38
C TYR A 647 -53.62 14.39 -11.26
N SER A 648 -53.36 15.20 -10.24
CA SER A 648 -52.05 15.82 -10.01
C SER A 648 -51.25 15.04 -8.98
N MET A 649 -49.91 15.07 -9.09
CA MET A 649 -49.06 14.54 -8.02
C MET A 649 -49.40 15.25 -6.70
N PRO A 650 -49.58 14.52 -5.58
CA PRO A 650 -49.83 15.14 -4.28
C PRO A 650 -48.56 15.78 -3.71
N GLU A 651 -48.64 16.39 -2.53
CA GLU A 651 -47.43 16.72 -1.78
C GLU A 651 -46.70 15.44 -1.36
N GLY A 652 -45.38 15.43 -1.48
CA GLY A 652 -44.54 14.32 -1.04
C GLY A 652 -44.30 14.31 0.46
N SER A 653 -43.72 13.22 0.95
CA SER A 653 -43.32 13.10 2.36
C SER A 653 -42.18 14.06 2.73
N ASN A 654 -41.36 14.44 1.75
CA ASN A 654 -40.33 15.47 1.89
C ASN A 654 -40.74 16.75 1.10
N PRO A 655 -41.04 17.87 1.77
CA PRO A 655 -41.44 19.12 1.12
C PRO A 655 -40.37 19.71 0.18
N GLU A 656 -39.09 19.42 0.39
CA GLU A 656 -37.99 19.95 -0.44
C GLU A 656 -37.84 19.18 -1.75
N VAL A 657 -38.23 17.89 -1.76
CA VAL A 657 -38.17 17.00 -2.94
C VAL A 657 -39.51 17.01 -3.70
N GLY A 658 -40.63 17.27 -3.02
CA GLY A 658 -41.96 17.03 -3.56
C GLY A 658 -42.28 15.53 -3.60
N TYR A 659 -43.24 15.13 -4.43
CA TYR A 659 -43.68 13.73 -4.52
C TYR A 659 -42.59 12.84 -5.12
N SER A 660 -41.95 12.01 -4.29
CA SER A 660 -40.80 11.20 -4.70
C SER A 660 -41.18 9.89 -5.38
N VAL A 661 -40.21 9.22 -5.99
CA VAL A 661 -40.38 7.84 -6.48
C VAL A 661 -40.75 6.89 -5.33
N ALA A 662 -40.14 7.03 -4.15
CA ALA A 662 -40.50 6.22 -2.99
C ALA A 662 -41.93 6.50 -2.52
N ASP A 663 -42.39 7.75 -2.50
CA ASP A 663 -43.78 8.08 -2.17
C ASP A 663 -44.74 7.38 -3.11
N PHE A 664 -44.41 7.37 -4.41
CA PHE A 664 -45.19 6.68 -5.43
C PHE A 664 -45.21 5.16 -5.25
N LEU A 665 -44.04 4.52 -5.07
CA LEU A 665 -43.94 3.09 -4.84
C LEU A 665 -44.67 2.67 -3.56
N ASN A 666 -44.52 3.45 -2.48
CA ASN A 666 -45.22 3.22 -1.22
C ASN A 666 -46.74 3.33 -1.39
N ALA A 667 -47.23 4.29 -2.17
CA ALA A 667 -48.66 4.40 -2.47
C ALA A 667 -49.20 3.20 -3.25
N LEU A 668 -48.34 2.53 -4.02
CA LEU A 668 -48.65 1.31 -4.77
C LEU A 668 -48.37 0.00 -4.01
N LYS A 669 -47.78 0.05 -2.81
CA LYS A 669 -47.29 -1.12 -2.05
C LYS A 669 -48.31 -2.27 -1.89
N LYS A 670 -49.60 -1.95 -1.83
CA LYS A 670 -50.68 -2.96 -1.75
C LYS A 670 -50.83 -3.82 -3.01
N TYR A 671 -50.32 -3.34 -4.15
CA TYR A 671 -50.47 -3.94 -5.47
C TYR A 671 -49.13 -4.35 -6.09
N PHE A 672 -48.04 -3.69 -5.69
CA PHE A 672 -46.69 -3.91 -6.16
C PHE A 672 -45.69 -3.53 -5.06
N GLU A 673 -44.82 -4.45 -4.66
CA GLU A 673 -43.73 -4.18 -3.71
C GLU A 673 -42.39 -4.37 -4.43
N LEU A 674 -41.56 -3.34 -4.39
CA LEU A 674 -40.18 -3.39 -4.88
C LEU A 674 -39.26 -3.58 -3.68
N ASP A 675 -38.67 -4.76 -3.56
CA ASP A 675 -37.64 -5.04 -2.56
C ASP A 675 -36.27 -5.02 -3.24
N ILE A 676 -35.56 -3.91 -3.10
CA ILE A 676 -34.23 -3.74 -3.71
C ILE A 676 -33.22 -4.72 -3.10
N GLY A 677 -33.33 -4.98 -1.79
CA GLY A 677 -32.44 -5.92 -1.10
C GLY A 677 -32.58 -7.33 -1.65
N ALA A 678 -33.82 -7.81 -1.79
CA ALA A 678 -34.09 -9.12 -2.37
C ALA A 678 -33.67 -9.22 -3.85
N LEU A 679 -33.81 -8.14 -4.63
CA LEU A 679 -33.33 -8.08 -6.01
C LEU A 679 -31.82 -8.15 -6.11
N LEU A 680 -31.10 -7.38 -5.28
CA LEU A 680 -29.64 -7.40 -5.23
C LEU A 680 -29.11 -8.74 -4.74
N ASP A 681 -29.74 -9.32 -3.72
CA ASP A 681 -29.41 -10.66 -3.22
C ASP A 681 -29.61 -11.71 -4.33
N SER A 682 -30.75 -11.71 -5.01
CA SER A 682 -31.01 -12.63 -6.12
C SER A 682 -30.03 -12.44 -7.28
N LEU A 683 -29.61 -11.21 -7.56
CA LEU A 683 -28.62 -10.90 -8.59
C LEU A 683 -27.23 -11.43 -8.21
N ILE A 684 -26.80 -11.16 -6.99
CA ILE A 684 -25.44 -11.46 -6.52
C ILE A 684 -25.30 -12.95 -6.18
N ASN A 685 -26.25 -13.49 -5.42
CA ASN A 685 -26.22 -14.83 -4.86
C ASN A 685 -27.03 -15.87 -5.66
N GLY A 686 -27.90 -15.42 -6.57
CA GLY A 686 -28.82 -16.29 -7.30
C GLY A 686 -30.09 -16.59 -6.49
N THR A 687 -31.03 -17.30 -7.10
CA THR A 687 -32.26 -17.74 -6.41
C THR A 687 -32.24 -19.24 -6.16
N PRO A 688 -32.67 -19.71 -4.97
CA PRO A 688 -32.88 -21.12 -4.74
C PRO A 688 -34.01 -21.66 -5.63
N ALA A 689 -34.02 -22.97 -5.87
CA ALA A 689 -35.16 -23.61 -6.52
C ALA A 689 -36.38 -23.54 -5.60
N ASP A 690 -37.55 -23.22 -6.16
CA ASP A 690 -38.83 -23.34 -5.46
C ASP A 690 -39.62 -24.54 -6.02
N PRO A 691 -39.68 -25.67 -5.30
CA PRO A 691 -40.42 -26.85 -5.73
C PRO A 691 -41.94 -26.63 -5.75
N GLU A 692 -42.47 -25.67 -4.99
CA GLU A 692 -43.90 -25.35 -4.92
C GLU A 692 -44.34 -24.47 -6.10
N GLU A 693 -43.49 -23.54 -6.53
CA GLU A 693 -43.72 -22.69 -7.71
C GLU A 693 -43.22 -23.29 -9.02
N GLY A 694 -42.42 -24.37 -8.96
CA GLY A 694 -41.86 -25.05 -10.12
C GLY A 694 -40.72 -24.29 -10.79
N THR A 695 -40.03 -23.42 -10.05
CA THR A 695 -38.89 -22.64 -10.55
C THR A 695 -37.57 -23.36 -10.28
N GLU A 696 -36.70 -23.38 -11.28
CA GLU A 696 -35.34 -23.90 -11.14
C GLU A 696 -34.45 -22.89 -10.38
N ALA A 697 -33.43 -23.39 -9.69
CA ALA A 697 -32.43 -22.51 -9.09
C ALA A 697 -31.74 -21.69 -10.18
N THR A 698 -31.46 -20.42 -9.88
CA THR A 698 -30.68 -19.55 -10.77
C THR A 698 -29.33 -19.26 -10.14
N GLU A 699 -28.29 -19.26 -10.96
CA GLU A 699 -26.95 -18.87 -10.53
C GLU A 699 -26.84 -17.33 -10.53
N GLY A 700 -26.31 -16.77 -9.45
CA GLY A 700 -26.02 -15.33 -9.35
C GLY A 700 -24.71 -14.93 -10.02
N LEU A 701 -24.37 -13.64 -9.94
CA LEU A 701 -23.08 -13.12 -10.40
C LEU A 701 -21.90 -13.75 -9.65
N LEU A 702 -22.04 -13.96 -8.34
CA LEU A 702 -21.06 -14.66 -7.52
C LEU A 702 -21.40 -16.15 -7.46
N THR A 703 -20.90 -16.88 -8.46
CA THR A 703 -21.01 -18.33 -8.51
C THR A 703 -20.37 -18.99 -7.29
N ALA A 704 -20.77 -20.23 -6.96
CA ALA A 704 -20.14 -20.98 -5.88
C ALA A 704 -18.62 -21.16 -6.08
N ALA A 705 -18.17 -21.28 -7.34
CA ALA A 705 -16.75 -21.36 -7.68
C ALA A 705 -16.02 -20.04 -7.37
N LEU A 706 -16.60 -18.89 -7.75
CA LEU A 706 -16.02 -17.58 -7.49
C LEU A 706 -16.00 -17.25 -5.99
N LYS A 707 -17.08 -17.57 -5.27
CA LYS A 707 -17.10 -17.46 -3.80
C LYS A 707 -16.01 -18.30 -3.16
N GLY A 708 -15.78 -19.53 -3.64
CA GLY A 708 -14.68 -20.38 -3.19
C GLY A 708 -13.29 -19.77 -3.43
N GLN A 709 -13.09 -19.10 -4.58
CA GLN A 709 -11.84 -18.41 -4.89
C GLN A 709 -11.60 -17.20 -3.96
N ILE A 710 -12.61 -16.35 -3.78
CA ILE A 710 -12.56 -15.21 -2.86
C ILE A 710 -12.23 -15.71 -1.45
N ASN A 711 -12.91 -16.77 -1.00
CA ASN A 711 -12.71 -17.32 0.33
C ASN A 711 -11.30 -17.90 0.52
N THR A 712 -10.76 -18.59 -0.49
CA THR A 712 -9.38 -19.11 -0.48
C THR A 712 -8.37 -17.97 -0.40
N TRP A 713 -8.61 -16.90 -1.17
CA TRP A 713 -7.76 -15.71 -1.15
C TRP A 713 -7.81 -15.00 0.22
N LEU A 714 -9.00 -14.78 0.79
CA LEU A 714 -9.17 -14.19 2.13
C LEU A 714 -8.47 -15.00 3.22
N ALA A 715 -8.61 -16.33 3.18
CA ALA A 715 -7.90 -17.22 4.10
C ALA A 715 -6.37 -17.12 3.93
N GLY A 716 -5.90 -16.98 2.69
CA GLY A 716 -4.48 -16.75 2.39
C GLY A 716 -3.93 -15.48 3.00
N VAL A 717 -4.63 -14.34 2.82
CA VAL A 717 -4.22 -13.02 3.35
C VAL A 717 -4.08 -13.07 4.87
N VAL A 718 -5.05 -13.68 5.53
CA VAL A 718 -5.07 -13.80 6.99
C VAL A 718 -4.00 -14.76 7.50
N ALA A 719 -3.81 -15.89 6.81
CA ALA A 719 -2.78 -16.86 7.18
C ALA A 719 -1.38 -16.26 6.99
N SER A 720 -1.15 -15.47 5.94
CA SER A 720 0.19 -14.94 5.66
C SER A 720 0.72 -14.02 6.74
N MET A 721 -0.13 -13.20 7.37
CA MET A 721 0.25 -12.30 8.48
C MET A 721 -0.02 -12.91 9.86
N GLY A 722 -0.77 -14.01 9.94
CA GLY A 722 -1.20 -14.60 11.21
C GLY A 722 -0.24 -15.64 11.77
N GLU A 723 0.65 -16.17 10.95
CA GLU A 723 1.67 -17.16 11.30
C GLU A 723 2.93 -16.86 10.49
N ASP A 724 4.04 -16.53 11.18
CA ASP A 724 5.32 -16.47 10.52
C ASP A 724 5.85 -17.88 10.23
N ALA A 725 6.04 -18.16 8.95
CA ALA A 725 6.53 -19.44 8.45
C ALA A 725 8.03 -19.39 8.07
N ASN A 726 8.65 -18.21 8.05
CA ASN A 726 10.04 -18.03 7.64
C ASN A 726 11.00 -18.16 8.83
N TYR A 727 10.87 -17.29 9.85
CA TYR A 727 11.78 -17.24 10.99
C TYR A 727 11.04 -16.79 12.27
N PRO A 728 10.34 -17.70 12.98
CA PRO A 728 9.34 -17.34 14.01
C PRO A 728 9.85 -16.66 15.30
N ALA A 729 11.14 -16.30 15.35
CA ALA A 729 11.82 -15.77 16.51
C ALA A 729 12.30 -14.33 16.24
N ASP A 730 11.36 -13.42 16.08
CA ASP A 730 11.62 -12.01 15.71
C ASP A 730 12.18 -11.16 16.85
N ASN A 731 11.89 -11.59 18.08
CA ASN A 731 12.25 -10.89 19.31
C ASN A 731 13.19 -11.74 20.15
N ASP A 732 14.17 -11.09 20.78
CA ASP A 732 15.03 -11.69 21.79
C ASP A 732 15.72 -13.00 21.33
N THR A 733 16.25 -12.98 20.12
CA THR A 733 16.82 -14.15 19.43
C THR A 733 18.35 -14.11 19.31
N VAL A 734 18.95 -15.25 18.98
CA VAL A 734 20.38 -15.36 18.69
C VAL A 734 20.56 -16.06 17.35
N ILE A 735 21.07 -15.33 16.36
CA ILE A 735 21.45 -15.86 15.07
C ILE A 735 22.93 -16.27 15.13
N SER A 736 23.24 -17.47 14.66
CA SER A 736 24.62 -17.98 14.58
C SER A 736 25.01 -18.21 13.13
N SER A 737 26.20 -17.75 12.76
CA SER A 737 26.76 -17.93 11.41
C SER A 737 28.22 -18.36 11.50
N GLU A 738 28.67 -19.12 10.51
CA GLU A 738 30.09 -19.43 10.33
C GLU A 738 30.47 -19.31 8.87
N TRP A 739 31.64 -18.73 8.61
CA TRP A 739 32.15 -18.59 7.25
C TRP A 739 33.67 -18.69 7.21
N ARG A 740 34.22 -19.04 6.04
CA ARG A 740 35.66 -19.23 5.87
C ARG A 740 36.37 -17.90 5.66
N LEU A 741 37.42 -17.67 6.43
CA LEU A 741 38.35 -16.57 6.23
C LEU A 741 39.75 -17.13 5.94
N SER A 742 40.20 -16.95 4.70
CA SER A 742 41.56 -17.32 4.29
C SER A 742 42.56 -16.21 4.65
N ASP A 743 43.80 -16.58 5.00
CA ASP A 743 44.90 -15.65 5.22
C ASP A 743 45.34 -15.03 3.89
N ARG A 744 44.96 -13.77 3.68
CA ARG A 744 45.27 -12.99 2.48
C ARG A 744 46.42 -12.01 2.66
N THR A 745 47.12 -12.03 3.81
CA THR A 745 48.14 -11.01 4.14
C THR A 745 49.19 -10.86 3.03
N GLY A 746 49.72 -11.97 2.53
CA GLY A 746 50.70 -11.95 1.44
C GLY A 746 50.11 -11.55 0.08
N LEU A 747 48.86 -11.92 -0.19
CA LEU A 747 48.17 -11.53 -1.44
C LEU A 747 47.93 -10.02 -1.47
N ASN A 748 47.45 -9.45 -0.37
CA ASN A 748 47.17 -8.02 -0.25
C ASN A 748 48.45 -7.17 -0.38
N ALA A 749 49.58 -7.65 0.16
CA ALA A 749 50.88 -6.99 -0.05
C ALA A 749 51.32 -6.99 -1.52
N ALA A 750 51.11 -8.10 -2.24
CA ALA A 750 51.39 -8.18 -3.67
C ALA A 750 50.46 -7.27 -4.50
N ILE A 751 49.18 -7.16 -4.14
CA ILE A 751 48.22 -6.23 -4.75
C ILE A 751 48.70 -4.78 -4.62
N ALA A 752 49.04 -4.34 -3.40
CA ALA A 752 49.54 -2.99 -3.17
C ALA A 752 50.85 -2.70 -3.95
N GLU A 753 51.73 -3.69 -4.08
CA GLU A 753 52.92 -3.55 -4.91
C GLU A 753 52.59 -3.43 -6.41
N ALA A 754 51.68 -4.26 -6.92
CA ALA A 754 51.23 -4.22 -8.31
C ALA A 754 50.59 -2.87 -8.68
N GLU A 755 49.70 -2.34 -7.84
CA GLU A 755 49.07 -1.02 -8.02
C GLU A 755 50.11 0.10 -8.09
N LYS A 756 51.09 0.08 -7.17
CA LYS A 756 52.20 1.04 -7.18
C LYS A 756 52.99 0.98 -8.48
N LYS A 757 53.24 -0.21 -9.03
CA LYS A 757 53.94 -0.38 -10.31
C LYS A 757 53.11 0.11 -11.49
N LEU A 758 51.79 -0.07 -11.47
CA LEU A 758 50.88 0.44 -12.51
C LEU A 758 50.76 1.96 -12.51
N GLY A 759 50.89 2.62 -11.35
CA GLY A 759 51.03 4.08 -11.25
C GLY A 759 52.24 4.63 -12.04
N ASP A 760 53.27 3.81 -12.20
CA ASP A 760 54.49 4.07 -12.98
C ASP A 760 54.47 3.40 -14.37
N SER A 761 53.31 2.97 -14.88
CA SER A 761 53.18 2.13 -16.09
C SER A 761 53.85 2.69 -17.35
N SER A 762 54.04 4.00 -17.45
CA SER A 762 54.78 4.65 -18.55
C SER A 762 56.24 4.17 -18.68
N ARG A 763 56.81 3.62 -17.60
CA ARG A 763 58.17 3.07 -17.56
C ARG A 763 58.27 1.67 -18.15
N TYR A 764 57.16 0.94 -18.26
CA TYR A 764 57.13 -0.47 -18.62
C TYR A 764 56.51 -0.70 -20.00
N THR A 765 56.82 -1.83 -20.66
CA THR A 765 56.23 -2.19 -21.95
C THR A 765 54.75 -2.49 -21.81
N ASP A 766 53.97 -2.15 -22.83
CA ASP A 766 52.52 -2.30 -22.79
C ASP A 766 52.12 -3.77 -22.57
N GLU A 767 52.86 -4.74 -23.15
CA GLU A 767 52.57 -6.16 -22.96
C GLU A 767 52.73 -6.63 -21.50
N THR A 768 53.73 -6.14 -20.78
CA THR A 768 53.97 -6.56 -19.38
C THR A 768 53.04 -5.84 -18.40
N VAL A 769 52.65 -4.60 -18.74
CA VAL A 769 51.61 -3.86 -18.03
C VAL A 769 50.25 -4.54 -18.15
N ASP A 770 49.89 -5.03 -19.34
CA ASP A 770 48.61 -5.72 -19.56
C ASP A 770 48.53 -7.05 -18.80
N VAL A 771 49.63 -7.82 -18.75
CA VAL A 771 49.70 -9.03 -17.92
C VAL A 771 49.56 -8.69 -16.44
N LEU A 772 50.26 -7.67 -15.95
CA LEU A 772 50.14 -7.23 -14.56
C LEU A 772 48.72 -6.77 -14.24
N ARG A 773 48.07 -6.02 -15.13
CA ARG A 773 46.68 -5.57 -14.95
C ARG A 773 45.71 -6.75 -14.86
N ARG A 774 45.87 -7.76 -15.73
CA ARG A 774 45.02 -8.95 -15.72
C ARG A 774 45.21 -9.81 -14.47
N GLU A 775 46.45 -10.07 -14.06
CA GLU A 775 46.69 -10.86 -12.84
C GLU A 775 46.31 -10.07 -11.57
N LEU A 776 46.44 -8.74 -11.58
CA LEU A 776 45.93 -7.87 -10.52
C LEU A 776 44.41 -7.94 -10.43
N GLU A 777 43.71 -7.84 -11.56
CA GLU A 777 42.26 -7.98 -11.63
C GLU A 777 41.80 -9.36 -11.12
N ALA A 778 42.49 -10.44 -11.51
CA ALA A 778 42.19 -11.79 -11.03
C ALA A 778 42.49 -11.97 -9.53
N ALA A 779 43.56 -11.36 -9.00
CA ALA A 779 43.92 -11.41 -7.59
C ALA A 779 42.98 -10.56 -6.70
N ALA A 780 42.62 -9.36 -7.18
CA ALA A 780 41.67 -8.47 -6.51
C ALA A 780 40.24 -9.04 -6.54
N GLY A 781 39.85 -9.71 -7.62
CA GLY A 781 38.53 -10.34 -7.77
C GLY A 781 38.37 -11.70 -7.09
N LEU A 782 39.39 -12.20 -6.37
CA LEU A 782 39.29 -13.48 -5.68
C LEU A 782 38.39 -13.35 -4.45
N ALA A 783 37.31 -14.14 -4.38
CA ALA A 783 36.33 -14.13 -3.28
C ALA A 783 36.99 -14.26 -1.89
N GLY A 784 36.40 -13.63 -0.88
CA GLY A 784 36.99 -13.60 0.48
C GLY A 784 37.00 -14.95 1.19
N ASP A 785 36.10 -15.86 0.79
CA ASP A 785 35.96 -17.24 1.28
C ASP A 785 36.72 -18.27 0.41
N ALA A 786 37.44 -17.82 -0.62
CA ALA A 786 38.24 -18.66 -1.49
C ALA A 786 39.19 -19.53 -0.67
N LEU A 787 39.46 -20.75 -1.14
CA LEU A 787 40.36 -21.67 -0.45
C LEU A 787 41.74 -21.04 -0.28
N GLN A 788 42.41 -21.30 0.84
CA GLN A 788 43.78 -20.81 1.06
C GLN A 788 44.74 -21.18 -0.09
N ALA A 789 44.51 -22.32 -0.76
CA ALA A 789 45.27 -22.72 -1.93
C ALA A 789 45.06 -21.79 -3.14
N GLU A 790 43.84 -21.28 -3.34
CA GLU A 790 43.50 -20.33 -4.40
C GLU A 790 44.09 -18.95 -4.09
N VAL A 791 44.02 -18.50 -2.84
CA VAL A 791 44.68 -17.28 -2.36
C VAL A 791 46.19 -17.34 -2.60
N ASN A 792 46.82 -18.46 -2.23
CA ASN A 792 48.25 -18.66 -2.45
C ASN A 792 48.60 -18.66 -3.95
N LEU A 793 47.80 -19.31 -4.78
CA LEU A 793 48.01 -19.35 -6.24
C LEU A 793 47.85 -17.97 -6.89
N ALA A 794 46.83 -17.21 -6.49
CA ALA A 794 46.62 -15.85 -6.97
C ALA A 794 47.82 -14.95 -6.60
N ARG A 795 48.33 -15.09 -5.37
CA ARG A 795 49.53 -14.35 -4.92
C ARG A 795 50.73 -14.70 -5.78
N GLU A 796 51.00 -16.00 -5.98
CA GLU A 796 52.13 -16.45 -6.79
C GLU A 796 52.06 -15.94 -8.24
N ARG A 797 50.87 -15.91 -8.83
CA ARG A 797 50.66 -15.36 -10.18
C ARG A 797 50.92 -13.85 -10.23
N LEU A 798 50.40 -13.12 -9.25
CA LEU A 798 50.57 -11.67 -9.19
C LEU A 798 52.03 -11.27 -8.93
N GLU A 799 52.70 -11.93 -7.97
CA GLU A 799 54.14 -11.74 -7.72
C GLU A 799 54.97 -12.07 -8.98
N SER A 800 54.59 -13.10 -9.73
CA SER A 800 55.23 -13.45 -11.00
C SER A 800 55.01 -12.35 -12.06
N ALA A 801 53.83 -11.75 -12.13
CA ALA A 801 53.53 -10.66 -13.05
C ALA A 801 54.31 -9.38 -12.69
N ILE A 802 54.41 -9.04 -11.40
CA ILE A 802 55.23 -7.93 -10.90
C ILE A 802 56.70 -8.14 -11.29
N ALA A 803 57.23 -9.35 -11.06
CA ALA A 803 58.60 -9.70 -11.42
C ALA A 803 58.84 -9.71 -12.94
N GLY A 804 57.78 -9.87 -13.74
CA GLY A 804 57.81 -9.93 -15.21
C GLY A 804 57.78 -8.57 -15.91
N LEU A 805 57.64 -7.46 -15.19
CA LEU A 805 57.64 -6.11 -15.77
C LEU A 805 58.95 -5.78 -16.51
N ALA A 806 58.84 -5.31 -17.75
CA ALA A 806 59.99 -4.94 -18.58
C ALA A 806 59.99 -3.43 -18.85
N GLU A 807 61.11 -2.73 -18.60
CA GLU A 807 61.19 -1.29 -18.84
C GLU A 807 61.28 -0.94 -20.34
N LYS A 808 60.63 0.15 -20.76
CA LYS A 808 60.74 0.70 -22.12
C LYS A 808 62.15 1.27 -22.36
N PRO A 809 62.78 1.05 -23.54
CA PRO A 809 64.06 1.67 -23.86
C PRO A 809 63.91 3.19 -23.96
N GLY A 810 64.71 3.96 -23.21
CA GLY A 810 64.64 5.42 -23.19
C GLY A 810 65.23 6.07 -24.44
N ASP A 811 64.53 7.07 -24.99
CA ASP A 811 65.09 8.02 -25.97
C ASP A 811 64.78 9.47 -25.60
N ASN A 812 65.78 10.33 -25.87
CA ASN A 812 65.84 11.75 -25.58
C ASN A 812 65.12 12.59 -26.65
N GLY A 813 64.45 13.68 -26.24
CA GLY A 813 64.46 14.94 -27.03
C GLY A 813 63.13 15.63 -27.36
N SER A 814 62.98 16.83 -26.79
CA SER A 814 62.52 18.11 -27.41
C SER A 814 61.09 18.33 -28.00
N ILE A 815 60.25 19.09 -27.27
CA ILE A 815 59.57 20.43 -27.50
C ILE A 815 59.27 20.88 -28.98
N PRO A 816 58.26 21.74 -29.33
CA PRO A 816 56.87 22.05 -28.86
C PRO A 816 55.80 22.17 -30.02
N ASP A 817 54.62 22.72 -29.68
CA ASP A 817 53.67 23.56 -30.45
C ASP A 817 52.43 22.90 -31.08
N GLY A 818 51.28 23.58 -30.89
CA GLY A 818 50.05 23.25 -31.61
C GLY A 818 48.78 23.93 -31.12
N ASN A 819 48.68 25.24 -31.34
CA ASN A 819 47.53 26.12 -31.08
C ASN A 819 46.32 25.88 -32.01
N GLY A 820 45.12 26.32 -31.60
CA GLY A 820 43.92 26.53 -32.43
C GLY A 820 42.65 26.11 -31.69
N GLY A 821 41.67 26.94 -31.34
CA GLY A 821 41.08 28.10 -32.01
C GLY A 821 39.57 27.82 -32.06
N ALA A 822 38.74 28.42 -31.20
CA ALA A 822 38.10 29.73 -31.30
C ALA A 822 36.71 29.74 -31.98
N SER A 823 35.74 30.30 -31.23
CA SER A 823 34.49 30.97 -31.67
C SER A 823 33.32 30.07 -32.11
N SER A 824 32.04 30.39 -31.92
CA SER A 824 31.37 31.65 -31.54
C SER A 824 29.92 31.38 -31.08
N THR A 825 29.48 32.21 -30.14
CA THR A 825 28.14 32.56 -29.59
C THR A 825 27.21 33.24 -30.63
N PRO A 826 26.05 33.89 -30.32
CA PRO A 826 25.07 33.83 -29.18
C PRO A 826 23.55 33.89 -29.61
N ASP A 827 22.68 33.96 -28.58
CA ASP A 827 21.46 34.81 -28.48
C ASP A 827 20.15 34.37 -29.18
N ASP A 828 18.93 34.60 -28.67
CA ASP A 828 18.44 35.44 -27.57
C ASP A 828 16.96 35.10 -27.21
N SER A 829 16.57 35.46 -25.98
CA SER A 829 15.27 36.03 -25.53
C SER A 829 13.91 35.25 -25.50
N ARG A 830 13.38 35.22 -24.25
CA ARG A 830 11.99 35.13 -23.68
C ARG A 830 11.02 36.23 -24.24
N PRO A 831 9.71 36.40 -23.86
CA PRO A 831 9.04 36.09 -22.56
C PRO A 831 7.49 35.86 -22.49
N GLY A 832 7.00 35.60 -21.25
CA GLY A 832 5.66 35.95 -20.72
C GLY A 832 4.67 34.77 -20.63
N GLY A 833 3.89 34.54 -19.57
CA GLY A 833 3.57 35.25 -18.33
C GLY A 833 2.10 34.95 -17.96
N GLY A 834 1.76 34.77 -16.67
CA GLY A 834 0.38 34.87 -16.16
C GLY A 834 -0.02 33.87 -15.05
N GLU A 835 -0.11 34.36 -13.82
CA GLU A 835 -0.98 33.82 -12.74
C GLU A 835 -2.45 34.27 -12.95
N PRO A 836 -3.43 33.67 -12.24
CA PRO A 836 -3.96 34.40 -11.07
C PRO A 836 -4.37 33.53 -9.87
N ASN A 837 -4.48 34.20 -8.73
CA ASN A 837 -4.89 33.76 -7.39
C ASN A 837 -6.44 33.82 -7.18
N ILE A 838 -6.87 33.44 -5.96
CA ILE A 838 -8.03 33.79 -5.08
C ILE A 838 -9.21 32.82 -4.75
N ASN A 839 -9.19 32.40 -3.46
CA ASN A 839 -10.21 32.36 -2.38
C ASN A 839 -11.29 31.25 -2.21
N ALA A 840 -11.39 30.80 -0.95
CA ALA A 840 -12.31 29.85 -0.31
C ALA A 840 -13.74 30.38 -0.03
N PRO A 841 -14.68 29.49 0.36
CA PRO A 841 -15.73 29.84 1.32
C PRO A 841 -16.02 28.78 2.42
N GLN A 842 -16.72 29.23 3.46
CA GLN A 842 -17.08 28.54 4.72
C GLN A 842 -18.38 27.70 4.67
N THR A 843 -18.47 26.84 5.68
CA THR A 843 -19.52 25.88 6.11
C THR A 843 -20.96 26.40 6.27
N GLY A 844 -21.95 25.54 6.00
CA GLY A 844 -23.34 25.68 6.44
C GLY A 844 -24.28 24.55 5.97
N GLU A 845 -24.92 23.88 6.94
CA GLU A 845 -25.80 22.71 6.97
C GLU A 845 -26.77 22.41 5.79
N GLY A 846 -26.88 21.12 5.45
CA GLY A 846 -27.99 20.54 4.67
C GLY A 846 -27.62 19.23 3.94
N PHE A 847 -28.09 18.09 4.43
CA PHE A 847 -27.86 16.74 3.88
C PHE A 847 -28.65 16.54 2.57
N SER A 848 -28.00 16.09 1.48
CA SER A 848 -28.61 15.82 0.15
C SER A 848 -28.12 14.46 -0.39
N TRP A 849 -28.83 13.76 -1.30
CA TRP A 849 -28.67 12.30 -1.47
C TRP A 849 -28.61 11.82 -2.93
N ALA A 850 -27.45 11.81 -3.57
CA ALA A 850 -27.35 11.07 -4.84
C ALA A 850 -26.03 10.30 -5.10
N SER A 851 -25.34 9.88 -4.03
CA SER A 851 -24.23 8.89 -4.02
C SER A 851 -24.56 7.50 -4.60
N VAL A 852 -25.76 7.36 -5.16
CA VAL A 852 -26.47 6.12 -5.42
C VAL A 852 -26.44 5.73 -6.89
N ALA A 853 -25.99 6.64 -7.75
CA ALA A 853 -26.04 6.43 -9.19
C ALA A 853 -24.94 5.52 -9.73
N VAL A 854 -23.80 5.39 -9.05
CA VAL A 854 -22.78 4.38 -9.38
C VAL A 854 -23.33 2.96 -9.12
N ILE A 855 -24.19 2.81 -8.10
CA ILE A 855 -24.90 1.57 -7.79
C ILE A 855 -26.09 1.34 -8.74
N LEU A 856 -26.83 2.39 -9.13
CA LEU A 856 -27.96 2.26 -10.06
C LEU A 856 -27.53 2.06 -11.52
N SER A 857 -26.35 2.54 -11.90
CA SER A 857 -25.74 2.19 -13.19
C SER A 857 -25.23 0.75 -13.20
N ALA A 858 -24.79 0.20 -12.06
CA ALA A 858 -24.59 -1.24 -11.90
C ALA A 858 -25.92 -2.03 -11.95
N ALA A 859 -27.06 -1.47 -11.52
CA ALA A 859 -28.38 -2.10 -11.67
C ALA A 859 -28.92 -2.05 -13.11
N ALA A 860 -28.70 -0.96 -13.85
CA ALA A 860 -29.03 -0.88 -15.28
C ALA A 860 -28.13 -1.81 -16.10
N VAL A 861 -26.82 -1.84 -15.82
CA VAL A 861 -25.88 -2.82 -16.38
C VAL A 861 -26.30 -4.22 -15.98
N ALA A 862 -26.59 -4.52 -14.70
CA ALA A 862 -27.01 -5.84 -14.24
C ALA A 862 -28.35 -6.30 -14.85
N VAL A 863 -29.31 -5.40 -15.09
CA VAL A 863 -30.55 -5.72 -15.82
C VAL A 863 -30.25 -6.00 -17.29
N LEU A 864 -29.34 -5.26 -17.92
CA LEU A 864 -28.88 -5.51 -19.29
C LEU A 864 -28.02 -6.78 -19.41
N THR A 865 -27.22 -7.10 -18.38
CA THR A 865 -26.40 -8.32 -18.25
C THR A 865 -27.30 -9.52 -17.95
N LEU A 866 -28.32 -9.40 -17.10
CA LEU A 866 -29.34 -10.42 -16.85
C LEU A 866 -30.18 -10.70 -18.11
N ALA A 867 -30.52 -9.66 -18.88
CA ALA A 867 -31.19 -9.82 -20.17
C ALA A 867 -30.28 -10.53 -21.20
N ALA A 868 -28.99 -10.16 -21.27
CA ALA A 868 -28.00 -10.81 -22.13
C ALA A 868 -27.70 -12.27 -21.72
N LEU A 869 -27.63 -12.56 -20.41
CA LEU A 869 -27.41 -13.90 -19.85
C LEU A 869 -28.64 -14.80 -20.05
N ARG A 870 -29.87 -14.27 -19.88
CA ARG A 870 -31.10 -15.01 -20.22
C ARG A 870 -31.15 -15.41 -21.69
N ARG A 871 -30.65 -14.57 -22.60
CA ARG A 871 -30.57 -14.88 -24.04
C ARG A 871 -29.54 -15.96 -24.35
N ARG A 872 -28.36 -15.94 -23.72
CA ARG A 872 -27.35 -17.03 -23.86
C ARG A 872 -27.90 -18.39 -23.42
N ASN A 873 -28.69 -18.44 -22.34
CA ASN A 873 -29.30 -19.68 -21.87
C ASN A 873 -30.47 -20.17 -22.76
N ALA A 874 -31.10 -19.28 -23.52
CA ALA A 874 -32.11 -19.63 -24.52
C ALA A 874 -31.51 -20.11 -25.85
N GLU A 875 -30.32 -19.60 -26.22
CA GLU A 875 -29.59 -19.97 -27.45
C GLU A 875 -28.67 -21.20 -27.27
N GLY A 876 -28.45 -21.65 -26.02
CA GLY A 876 -27.66 -22.84 -25.66
C GLY A 876 -28.45 -24.15 -25.50
N ARG A 877 -29.66 -24.27 -26.04
CA ARG A 877 -30.43 -25.52 -26.13
C ARG A 877 -30.68 -25.97 -27.57
#